data_AF-A0AAW1VEE9-F1
#
_entry.id   AF-A0AAW1VEE9-F1
#
_cell.length_a   1.000
_cell.length_b   1.000
_cell.length_c   1.000
_cell.angle_alpha   90.00
_cell.angle_beta   90.00
_cell.angle_gamma   90.00
#
_symmetry.space_group_name_H-M   'P 1'
#
loop_
_entity.id
_entity.type
_entity.pdbx_description
1 polymer ?
#
loop_
_entity_poly.entity_id
_entity_poly.type
_entity_poly.pdbx_seq_one_letter_code
_entity_poly.pdbx_strand_id
1 'polypeptide(L)'
;MFFSRYYYSRCDIYSIMGLKGELLIFMIAYASIPITVLGAPPIPTTESLVVLSSEPPKDITTIKPVEEKEEVPIVPKIYSMRVDTNVTNRFAKTLVTSKIKNLDEKSQEATFAVVLPETAYISGFVMEIDGKKYEAYIKEKEEAKQIYDYAVSSGIAAAHVEANARDSNRFTVSVHIEPQSKAVFYLTYEELLKRQNGAYDIVINLHPGQLVKELEVEVNINETRPLSFVRTPALRSGNEISKNDEKLDPKAKIELFNTSSAIVSFKPDLERQKDLASYLGNKEGTGLAGQFLVQYDVERDPHGGEVLVSDGYFVHFFAPSELKPLEKHVVFVLDTSGSMSGTRIHQLKLAMKSILGQLKKEDSFNIIDFNSVVNVWDIQNVQIQYTEGETYDYFYGDETPTPKNKTNQTLPGAFEATTENINFAEKVIEKLDAFGGTDIKSSLVVALQLLNKTKANRGNSKQPLVIFLTDGEATVGEFGDQAITSITTSNTDGVPIFSLSFGDGADRDFLEKLSLKNEGFARHIYEGADASIQLENFYKFVSSPLLTNVNFKYVSKAVSKLTKTHFPIMFDGSEIVVAGMVDSDFPPTPAVLTVEPSNSGNATEKPILIDEGGLIGPGFGFNPEVEGWSADGAIDLKPKVDNSIGSLEKHWAYLTLNQLLDERDAAENKTQYTKKALELALKYSFVTPVSSLVVVKPNNTKTEANPEDASKVKPVFDSFVFASAAAPGTVQFMSSGPVPLTGQSWSFASFAEDDVESSKADRNSMTKYGSEDRILGGTAINTSSNQNDTLESIKMQLPWLKDILDQDGNLVLPNGKYKLGLFNTIEKYTDCNSTALNGTGTCTLLKDCSELYSILTDVKVYTSYFCPLSEFAGVCCPKKTVGST
;
A
#
# COMPACT_ATOMS: atom_id res chain seq x y z
N MET A 1 27.97 -40.25 29.71
CA MET A 1 29.23 -41.04 29.59
C MET A 1 29.13 -41.89 28.32
N PHE A 2 30.24 -42.37 27.76
CA PHE A 2 30.36 -43.04 26.45
C PHE A 2 30.18 -42.15 25.20
N PHE A 3 31.24 -42.09 24.38
CA PHE A 3 31.35 -41.98 22.91
C PHE A 3 30.46 -40.96 22.12
N SER A 4 30.98 -40.19 21.14
CA SER A 4 32.35 -40.04 20.62
C SER A 4 32.51 -38.76 19.79
N ARG A 5 33.75 -38.23 19.73
CA ARG A 5 34.23 -37.32 18.67
C ARG A 5 34.59 -38.12 17.38
N TYR A 6 35.17 -37.40 16.41
CA TYR A 6 36.00 -37.79 15.25
C TYR A 6 35.29 -37.73 13.88
N TYR A 7 35.87 -37.13 12.82
CA TYR A 7 37.06 -36.25 12.69
C TYR A 7 36.96 -35.49 11.33
N TYR A 8 37.15 -34.15 11.26
CA TYR A 8 38.37 -33.44 10.81
C TYR A 8 38.56 -33.24 9.29
N SER A 9 39.50 -32.32 8.99
CA SER A 9 40.31 -32.23 7.75
C SER A 9 39.75 -31.53 6.49
N ARG A 10 40.52 -30.67 5.79
CA ARG A 10 41.75 -29.91 6.17
C ARG A 10 42.21 -28.99 5.02
N CYS A 11 43.02 -27.97 5.37
CA CYS A 11 44.19 -27.45 4.60
C CYS A 11 43.99 -26.75 3.22
N ASP A 12 44.87 -25.84 2.78
CA ASP A 12 45.72 -24.84 3.48
C ASP A 12 46.53 -23.97 2.48
N ILE A 13 46.90 -22.75 2.92
CA ILE A 13 48.17 -22.00 2.68
C ILE A 13 48.64 -21.67 1.24
N TYR A 14 48.98 -20.38 0.99
CA TYR A 14 50.28 -19.79 0.56
C TYR A 14 50.02 -18.32 0.11
N SER A 15 50.79 -17.26 0.46
CA SER A 15 51.85 -17.10 1.47
C SER A 15 52.43 -15.66 1.57
N ILE A 16 53.29 -15.44 2.59
CA ILE A 16 54.50 -14.57 2.63
C ILE A 16 54.36 -13.01 2.73
N MET A 17 54.70 -12.52 3.93
CA MET A 17 55.61 -11.41 4.33
C MET A 17 55.55 -9.98 3.70
N GLY A 18 55.59 -8.98 4.60
CA GLY A 18 56.10 -7.62 4.36
C GLY A 18 56.46 -6.91 5.68
N LEU A 19 57.72 -6.49 5.86
CA LEU A 19 58.25 -5.96 7.14
C LEU A 19 57.64 -4.58 7.50
N LYS A 20 57.22 -4.32 8.75
CA LYS A 20 57.96 -4.10 10.02
C LYS A 20 58.65 -2.71 10.12
N GLY A 21 58.22 -1.91 11.10
CA GLY A 21 58.83 -0.65 11.55
C GLY A 21 58.50 -0.40 13.02
N GLU A 22 59.46 0.10 13.80
CA GLU A 22 59.41 0.22 15.29
C GLU A 22 59.34 1.75 15.68
N LEU A 23 59.31 2.24 16.93
CA LEU A 23 59.66 1.73 18.27
C LEU A 23 59.06 2.67 19.38
N LEU A 24 59.25 2.34 20.67
CA LEU A 24 59.08 3.15 21.91
C LEU A 24 57.63 3.46 22.34
N ILE A 25 57.08 3.04 23.50
CA ILE A 25 57.57 2.51 24.81
C ILE A 25 58.11 3.56 25.80
N PHE A 26 57.46 3.68 26.97
CA PHE A 26 58.14 3.59 28.28
C PHE A 26 57.20 2.97 29.36
N MET A 27 57.78 2.33 30.39
CA MET A 27 57.10 1.52 31.43
C MET A 27 57.25 2.11 32.85
N ILE A 28 56.54 1.52 33.84
CA ILE A 28 56.98 1.14 35.23
C ILE A 28 55.76 0.93 36.14
N ALA A 29 55.64 -0.04 37.07
CA ALA A 29 56.31 -1.35 37.31
C ALA A 29 55.49 -2.25 38.29
N TYR A 30 56.00 -3.44 38.66
CA TYR A 30 55.35 -4.56 39.38
C TYR A 30 55.55 -4.62 40.93
N ALA A 31 54.67 -5.36 41.64
CA ALA A 31 54.96 -6.45 42.64
C ALA A 31 53.75 -6.72 43.60
N SER A 32 53.51 -7.86 44.30
CA SER A 32 53.84 -9.32 44.20
C SER A 32 53.08 -10.09 45.34
N ILE A 33 52.31 -11.19 45.14
CA ILE A 33 52.67 -12.66 45.23
C ILE A 33 53.02 -13.16 46.67
N PRO A 34 52.75 -14.41 47.19
CA PRO A 34 52.01 -15.64 46.73
C PRO A 34 50.80 -15.99 47.70
N ILE A 35 50.33 -17.21 48.13
CA ILE A 35 50.67 -18.67 48.01
C ILE A 35 49.40 -19.62 48.11
N THR A 36 49.48 -20.87 48.61
CA THR A 36 48.68 -22.04 48.10
C THR A 36 48.18 -23.17 49.07
N VAL A 37 46.93 -23.65 48.86
CA VAL A 37 46.47 -25.09 48.75
C VAL A 37 46.41 -26.09 49.96
N LEU A 38 45.28 -26.83 50.13
CA LEU A 38 45.19 -28.30 50.46
C LEU A 38 43.75 -28.92 50.60
N GLY A 39 43.52 -30.16 50.12
CA GLY A 39 42.65 -31.20 50.77
C GLY A 39 41.19 -31.47 50.32
N ALA A 40 40.77 -32.75 50.28
CA ALA A 40 39.40 -33.32 50.08
C ALA A 40 39.31 -34.72 50.80
N PRO A 41 38.22 -35.58 50.80
CA PRO A 41 36.97 -35.61 50.01
C PRO A 41 35.66 -36.01 50.85
N PRO A 42 34.70 -36.98 50.57
CA PRO A 42 33.26 -36.79 50.93
C PRO A 42 32.42 -38.00 51.52
N ILE A 43 31.07 -37.80 51.75
CA ILE A 43 29.95 -38.83 51.72
C ILE A 43 29.89 -39.88 52.90
N PRO A 44 28.81 -40.66 53.28
CA PRO A 44 27.42 -40.90 52.74
C PRO A 44 26.16 -40.92 53.73
N THR A 45 24.93 -40.98 53.16
CA THR A 45 23.67 -41.76 53.51
C THR A 45 22.80 -41.70 54.83
N THR A 46 21.46 -41.70 54.60
CA THR A 46 20.29 -42.44 55.22
C THR A 46 19.63 -42.14 56.60
N GLU A 47 18.34 -41.76 56.50
CA GLU A 47 17.08 -42.23 57.16
C GLU A 47 16.91 -42.63 58.67
N SER A 48 15.92 -41.93 59.29
CA SER A 48 14.72 -42.47 60.02
C SER A 48 14.61 -42.53 61.58
N LEU A 49 13.40 -42.12 62.03
CA LEU A 49 12.61 -42.50 63.23
C LEU A 49 13.11 -42.25 64.67
N VAL A 50 12.25 -41.58 65.46
CA VAL A 50 11.46 -42.15 66.59
C VAL A 50 10.29 -41.18 66.93
N VAL A 51 9.25 -41.64 67.64
CA VAL A 51 7.91 -41.00 67.80
C VAL A 51 7.53 -40.89 69.29
N LEU A 52 6.70 -39.90 69.70
CA LEU A 52 5.60 -40.09 70.70
C LEU A 52 4.64 -38.89 70.92
N SER A 53 3.45 -39.00 70.30
CA SER A 53 2.08 -38.65 70.77
C SER A 53 1.80 -37.64 71.91
N SER A 54 0.94 -36.64 71.63
CA SER A 54 -0.32 -36.40 72.39
C SER A 54 -1.30 -35.52 71.56
N GLU A 55 -2.61 -35.58 71.86
CA GLU A 55 -3.72 -35.03 71.02
C GLU A 55 -4.50 -33.83 71.67
N PRO A 56 -5.35 -33.09 70.90
CA PRO A 56 -5.77 -31.72 71.23
C PRO A 56 -7.26 -31.53 71.65
N PRO A 57 -7.66 -30.32 72.07
CA PRO A 57 -9.04 -29.81 72.02
C PRO A 57 -9.35 -29.05 70.70
N LYS A 58 -10.61 -28.65 70.49
CA LYS A 58 -11.20 -28.29 69.17
C LYS A 58 -11.69 -26.84 69.04
N ASP A 59 -12.10 -26.52 67.80
CA ASP A 59 -13.08 -25.50 67.36
C ASP A 59 -12.73 -24.00 67.53
N ILE A 60 -12.26 -23.40 66.42
CA ILE A 60 -12.85 -22.17 65.84
C ILE A 60 -13.01 -22.39 64.33
N THR A 61 -14.08 -21.85 63.74
CA THR A 61 -14.51 -22.08 62.35
C THR A 61 -13.59 -21.47 61.28
N THR A 62 -13.26 -22.24 60.25
CA THR A 62 -12.60 -21.74 59.04
C THR A 62 -13.61 -21.17 58.04
N ILE A 63 -13.59 -19.86 57.81
CA ILE A 63 -14.12 -19.30 56.55
C ILE A 63 -13.02 -19.46 55.51
N LYS A 64 -13.27 -20.21 54.44
CA LYS A 64 -12.37 -20.23 53.28
C LYS A 64 -12.57 -18.95 52.47
N PRO A 65 -11.50 -18.27 52.02
CA PRO A 65 -11.59 -17.41 50.85
C PRO A 65 -12.10 -18.23 49.67
N VAL A 66 -13.03 -17.67 48.90
CA VAL A 66 -13.33 -18.20 47.57
C VAL A 66 -12.28 -17.63 46.63
N GLU A 67 -11.43 -18.49 46.08
CA GLU A 67 -10.63 -18.13 44.91
C GLU A 67 -11.58 -18.03 43.71
N GLU A 68 -12.03 -16.81 43.41
CA GLU A 68 -12.61 -16.53 42.09
C GLU A 68 -11.52 -16.75 41.05
N LYS A 69 -11.64 -17.86 40.31
CA LYS A 69 -10.87 -18.05 39.09
C LYS A 69 -11.40 -17.09 38.04
N GLU A 70 -10.52 -16.23 37.52
CA GLU A 70 -10.81 -15.53 36.27
C GLU A 70 -11.02 -16.59 35.17
N GLU A 71 -12.28 -16.75 34.75
CA GLU A 71 -12.63 -17.63 33.65
C GLU A 71 -12.08 -17.03 32.35
N VAL A 72 -11.06 -17.66 31.77
CA VAL A 72 -10.53 -17.26 30.46
C VAL A 72 -11.68 -17.31 29.43
N PRO A 73 -12.04 -16.18 28.79
CA PRO A 73 -13.25 -16.09 27.97
C PRO A 73 -13.18 -17.05 26.78
N ILE A 74 -14.29 -17.76 26.51
CA ILE A 74 -14.32 -18.80 25.48
C ILE A 74 -14.56 -18.13 24.12
N VAL A 75 -13.47 -17.82 23.42
CA VAL A 75 -13.50 -17.18 22.10
C VAL A 75 -14.39 -17.97 21.10
N PRO A 76 -15.21 -17.30 20.28
CA PRO A 76 -16.07 -17.97 19.29
C PRO A 76 -15.29 -18.84 18.31
N LYS A 77 -15.78 -20.07 18.10
CA LYS A 77 -15.06 -21.10 17.34
C LYS A 77 -15.48 -21.11 15.87
N ILE A 78 -14.53 -20.86 14.97
CA ILE A 78 -14.68 -21.11 13.53
C ILE A 78 -14.62 -22.61 13.32
N TYR A 79 -15.72 -23.22 12.91
CA TYR A 79 -15.79 -24.67 12.68
C TYR A 79 -15.64 -25.04 11.20
N SER A 80 -15.96 -24.12 10.29
CA SER A 80 -15.82 -24.29 8.84
C SER A 80 -15.49 -22.95 8.19
N MET A 81 -14.52 -22.95 7.26
CA MET A 81 -14.17 -21.83 6.41
C MET A 81 -13.95 -22.37 4.99
N ARG A 82 -14.76 -21.92 4.04
CA ARG A 82 -14.67 -22.30 2.62
C ARG A 82 -14.43 -21.06 1.75
N VAL A 83 -13.52 -21.16 0.79
CA VAL A 83 -13.25 -20.12 -0.21
C VAL A 83 -13.52 -20.70 -1.59
N ASP A 84 -14.52 -20.13 -2.26
CA ASP A 84 -15.03 -20.55 -3.57
C ASP A 84 -14.67 -19.50 -4.62
N THR A 85 -13.64 -19.75 -5.43
CA THR A 85 -13.26 -18.86 -6.54
C THR A 85 -13.75 -19.44 -7.86
N ASN A 86 -14.48 -18.66 -8.64
CA ASN A 86 -14.89 -19.00 -10.00
C ASN A 86 -14.29 -17.95 -10.95
N VAL A 87 -13.46 -18.40 -11.89
CA VAL A 87 -12.83 -17.55 -12.91
C VAL A 87 -13.49 -17.82 -14.24
N THR A 88 -13.87 -16.75 -14.95
CA THR A 88 -14.38 -16.85 -16.32
C THR A 88 -13.86 -15.68 -17.15
N ASN A 89 -13.18 -15.99 -18.25
CA ASN A 89 -12.53 -15.02 -19.13
C ASN A 89 -11.65 -14.04 -18.34
N ARG A 90 -10.71 -14.57 -17.54
CA ARG A 90 -9.81 -13.83 -16.62
C ARG A 90 -10.48 -13.08 -15.47
N PHE A 91 -11.82 -13.01 -15.41
CA PHE A 91 -12.54 -12.34 -14.32
C PHE A 91 -12.83 -13.34 -13.19
N ALA A 92 -12.23 -13.10 -12.03
CA ALA A 92 -12.38 -13.93 -10.85
C ALA A 92 -13.48 -13.39 -9.93
N LYS A 93 -14.35 -14.29 -9.46
CA LYS A 93 -15.36 -14.03 -8.42
C LYS A 93 -15.14 -15.00 -7.27
N THR A 94 -14.81 -14.48 -6.10
CA THR A 94 -14.51 -15.27 -4.91
C THR A 94 -15.54 -15.04 -3.82
N LEU A 95 -16.08 -16.14 -3.28
CA LEU A 95 -16.96 -16.18 -2.12
C LEU A 95 -16.23 -16.81 -0.93
N VAL A 96 -16.02 -16.04 0.13
CA VAL A 96 -15.52 -16.54 1.42
C VAL A 96 -16.71 -16.77 2.34
N THR A 97 -16.90 -18.03 2.74
CA THR A 97 -17.91 -18.45 3.72
C THR A 97 -17.21 -18.86 5.03
N SER A 98 -17.47 -18.16 6.13
CA SER A 98 -16.98 -18.53 7.47
C SER A 98 -18.15 -18.84 8.41
N LYS A 99 -18.08 -19.96 9.13
CA LYS A 99 -19.13 -20.44 10.04
C LYS A 99 -18.58 -20.50 11.47
N ILE A 100 -19.15 -19.67 12.34
CA ILE A 100 -18.71 -19.47 13.72
C ILE A 100 -19.81 -19.91 14.69
N LYS A 101 -19.42 -20.58 15.78
CA LYS A 101 -20.33 -20.85 16.91
C LYS A 101 -19.75 -20.26 18.20
N ASN A 102 -20.57 -19.54 18.95
CA ASN A 102 -20.25 -19.22 20.34
C ASN A 102 -20.34 -20.52 21.18
N LEU A 103 -19.30 -20.82 21.96
CA LEU A 103 -19.26 -21.98 22.85
C LEU A 103 -19.41 -21.62 24.33
N ASP A 104 -19.43 -20.34 24.66
CA ASP A 104 -19.64 -19.79 25.99
C ASP A 104 -21.13 -19.86 26.40
N GLU A 105 -21.39 -19.68 27.69
CA GLU A 105 -22.73 -19.46 28.28
C GLU A 105 -23.07 -17.96 28.34
N LYS A 106 -22.09 -17.07 28.09
CA LYS A 106 -22.23 -15.61 27.94
C LYS A 106 -22.27 -15.22 26.46
N SER A 107 -22.81 -14.05 26.13
CA SER A 107 -22.63 -13.50 24.77
C SER A 107 -21.16 -13.13 24.57
N GLN A 108 -20.62 -13.44 23.40
CA GLN A 108 -19.23 -13.19 23.04
C GLN A 108 -19.14 -12.45 21.70
N GLU A 109 -18.16 -11.55 21.58
CA GLU A 109 -17.85 -10.88 20.32
C GLU A 109 -17.12 -11.84 19.37
N ALA A 110 -17.60 -11.93 18.13
CA ALA A 110 -16.98 -12.68 17.06
C ALA A 110 -16.57 -11.72 15.94
N THR A 111 -15.28 -11.71 15.63
CA THR A 111 -14.74 -10.97 14.48
C THR A 111 -14.60 -11.88 13.27
N PHE A 112 -15.20 -11.50 12.16
CA PHE A 112 -14.91 -11.99 10.83
C PHE A 112 -13.92 -11.04 10.16
N ALA A 113 -12.79 -11.55 9.68
CA ALA A 113 -11.78 -10.78 8.98
C ALA A 113 -11.24 -11.53 7.76
N VAL A 114 -11.04 -10.81 6.65
CA VAL A 114 -10.47 -11.34 5.40
C VAL A 114 -9.54 -10.30 4.81
N VAL A 115 -8.35 -10.72 4.37
CA VAL A 115 -7.46 -9.90 3.55
C VAL A 115 -7.75 -10.17 2.08
N LEU A 116 -8.17 -9.13 1.36
CA LEU A 116 -8.44 -9.21 -0.08
C LEU A 116 -7.15 -8.93 -0.89
N PRO A 117 -7.06 -9.40 -2.14
CA PRO A 117 -6.08 -8.90 -3.10
C PRO A 117 -6.15 -7.37 -3.28
N GLU A 118 -5.04 -6.74 -3.63
CA GLU A 118 -4.96 -5.30 -3.91
C GLU A 118 -5.92 -4.88 -5.06
N THR A 119 -6.11 -5.76 -6.05
CA THR A 119 -7.00 -5.59 -7.21
C THR A 119 -8.48 -5.92 -6.96
N ALA A 120 -8.85 -6.47 -5.80
CA ALA A 120 -10.20 -6.96 -5.57
C ALA A 120 -11.16 -5.91 -5.02
N TYR A 121 -12.32 -5.76 -5.67
CA TYR A 121 -13.45 -5.00 -5.12
C TYR A 121 -14.43 -5.93 -4.44
N ILE A 122 -14.89 -5.58 -3.23
CA ILE A 122 -16.00 -6.28 -2.58
C ILE A 122 -17.26 -6.03 -3.42
N SER A 123 -17.96 -7.10 -3.78
CA SER A 123 -19.19 -7.06 -4.57
C SER A 123 -20.45 -7.40 -3.77
N GLY A 124 -20.30 -7.77 -2.49
CA GLY A 124 -21.41 -8.01 -1.56
C GLY A 124 -20.99 -8.68 -0.26
N PHE A 125 -21.74 -8.45 0.81
CA PHE A 125 -21.57 -9.12 2.10
C PHE A 125 -22.93 -9.49 2.69
N VAL A 126 -23.04 -10.69 3.26
CA VAL A 126 -24.23 -11.14 4.00
C VAL A 126 -23.79 -11.79 5.31
N MET A 127 -24.41 -11.37 6.40
CA MET A 127 -24.25 -11.95 7.72
C MET A 127 -25.55 -12.68 8.10
N GLU A 128 -25.47 -13.95 8.48
CA GLU A 128 -26.60 -14.72 9.00
C GLU A 128 -26.37 -15.03 10.48
N ILE A 129 -27.28 -14.63 11.36
CA ILE A 129 -27.24 -14.94 12.80
C ILE A 129 -28.57 -15.57 13.18
N ASP A 130 -28.52 -16.78 13.73
CA ASP A 130 -29.68 -17.59 14.15
C ASP A 130 -30.81 -17.64 13.08
N GLY A 131 -30.40 -17.81 11.83
CA GLY A 131 -31.28 -17.91 10.65
C GLY A 131 -31.80 -16.57 10.11
N LYS A 132 -31.54 -15.44 10.78
CA LYS A 132 -31.83 -14.09 10.24
C LYS A 132 -30.65 -13.61 9.41
N LYS A 133 -30.91 -13.24 8.15
CA LYS A 133 -29.92 -12.63 7.25
C LYS A 133 -29.95 -11.11 7.33
N TYR A 134 -28.77 -10.51 7.29
CA TYR A 134 -28.51 -9.08 7.22
C TYR A 134 -27.61 -8.86 6.00
N GLU A 135 -28.18 -8.32 4.94
CA GLU A 135 -27.49 -8.05 3.68
C GLU A 135 -26.88 -6.64 3.74
N ALA A 136 -25.65 -6.50 3.26
CA ALA A 136 -24.97 -5.22 3.20
C ALA A 136 -25.30 -4.47 1.89
N TYR A 137 -25.36 -3.15 1.98
CA TYR A 137 -25.58 -2.24 0.87
C TYR A 137 -24.42 -1.25 0.74
N ILE A 138 -24.20 -0.69 -0.45
CA ILE A 138 -23.06 0.20 -0.73
C ILE A 138 -23.56 1.63 -0.88
N LYS A 139 -22.84 2.57 -0.28
CA LYS A 139 -23.10 4.01 -0.33
C LYS A 139 -21.83 4.79 -0.74
N GLU A 140 -21.98 6.10 -0.93
CA GLU A 140 -20.85 7.04 -0.92
C GLU A 140 -20.07 6.87 0.38
N LYS A 141 -18.73 6.97 0.31
CA LYS A 141 -17.82 6.62 1.42
C LYS A 141 -18.08 7.46 2.67
N GLU A 142 -18.38 8.74 2.50
CA GLU A 142 -18.69 9.70 3.54
C GLU A 142 -20.05 9.44 4.18
N GLU A 143 -21.08 9.07 3.40
CA GLU A 143 -22.40 8.67 3.91
C GLU A 143 -22.30 7.35 4.69
N ALA A 144 -21.61 6.36 4.12
CA ALA A 144 -21.36 5.07 4.76
C ALA A 144 -20.67 5.22 6.12
N LYS A 145 -19.67 6.11 6.20
CA LYS A 145 -19.00 6.41 7.48
C LYS A 145 -19.95 7.02 8.50
N GLN A 146 -20.80 7.98 8.11
CA GLN A 146 -21.79 8.57 9.04
C GLN A 146 -22.77 7.52 9.58
N ILE A 147 -23.22 6.57 8.74
CA ILE A 147 -24.08 5.47 9.17
C ILE A 147 -23.33 4.51 10.11
N TYR A 148 -22.07 4.20 9.83
CA TYR A 148 -21.22 3.37 10.68
C TYR A 148 -20.96 4.01 12.06
N ASP A 149 -20.52 5.27 12.09
CA ASP A 149 -20.23 6.02 13.32
C ASP A 149 -21.50 6.13 14.19
N TYR A 150 -22.67 6.34 13.57
CA TYR A 150 -23.97 6.32 14.26
C TYR A 150 -24.35 4.91 14.78
N ALA A 151 -24.14 3.86 14.00
CA ALA A 151 -24.44 2.49 14.41
C ALA A 151 -23.58 2.07 15.61
N VAL A 152 -22.26 2.28 15.54
CA VAL A 152 -21.32 1.93 16.62
C VAL A 152 -21.60 2.73 17.89
N SER A 153 -21.83 4.04 17.79
CA SER A 153 -22.21 4.86 18.96
C SER A 153 -23.59 4.50 19.55
N SER A 154 -24.46 3.86 18.75
CA SER A 154 -25.74 3.28 19.19
C SER A 154 -25.62 1.84 19.73
N GLY A 155 -24.41 1.27 19.81
CA GLY A 155 -24.18 -0.12 20.22
C GLY A 155 -24.66 -1.18 19.21
N ILE A 156 -24.87 -0.78 17.95
CA ILE A 156 -25.35 -1.66 16.87
C ILE A 156 -24.16 -2.24 16.11
N ALA A 157 -24.18 -3.56 15.89
CA ALA A 157 -23.17 -4.23 15.08
C ALA A 157 -23.22 -3.75 13.62
N ALA A 158 -22.05 -3.32 13.13
CA ALA A 158 -21.83 -2.79 11.79
C ALA A 158 -20.49 -3.25 11.21
N ALA A 159 -20.32 -3.14 9.90
CA ALA A 159 -19.09 -3.46 9.18
C ALA A 159 -18.31 -2.19 8.83
N HIS A 160 -16.98 -2.28 8.78
CA HIS A 160 -16.14 -1.27 8.15
C HIS A 160 -15.06 -1.92 7.28
N VAL A 161 -14.63 -1.20 6.25
CA VAL A 161 -13.51 -1.61 5.39
C VAL A 161 -12.34 -0.70 5.71
N GLU A 162 -11.55 -1.09 6.72
CA GLU A 162 -10.36 -0.36 7.13
C GLU A 162 -9.14 -0.88 6.36
N ALA A 163 -8.55 -0.02 5.53
CA ALA A 163 -7.28 -0.30 4.88
C ALA A 163 -6.13 0.06 5.84
N ASN A 164 -5.71 -0.89 6.69
CA ASN A 164 -4.47 -0.73 7.48
C ASN A 164 -3.89 -2.05 8.00
N ALA A 165 -2.98 -2.63 7.21
CA ALA A 165 -1.77 -3.34 7.65
C ALA A 165 -1.03 -3.86 6.40
N ARG A 166 0.10 -3.25 6.01
CA ARG A 166 0.87 -3.60 4.79
C ARG A 166 -0.03 -3.76 3.55
N ASP A 167 -0.85 -2.75 3.29
CA ASP A 167 -1.88 -2.68 2.23
C ASP A 167 -2.85 -3.87 2.15
N SER A 168 -3.01 -4.64 3.22
CA SER A 168 -4.14 -5.57 3.30
C SER A 168 -5.45 -4.78 3.19
N ASN A 169 -6.16 -4.99 2.07
CA ASN A 169 -7.57 -4.64 1.89
C ASN A 169 -8.40 -5.48 2.87
N ARG A 170 -8.36 -5.12 4.17
CA ARG A 170 -8.75 -5.97 5.29
C ARG A 170 -10.21 -5.73 5.68
N PHE A 171 -11.10 -6.43 5.00
CA PHE A 171 -12.50 -6.47 5.39
C PHE A 171 -12.64 -7.01 6.83
N THR A 172 -13.29 -6.24 7.72
CA THR A 172 -13.40 -6.58 9.14
C THR A 172 -14.81 -6.28 9.67
N VAL A 173 -15.43 -7.25 10.34
CA VAL A 173 -16.75 -7.11 10.97
C VAL A 173 -16.73 -7.80 12.33
N SER A 174 -17.03 -7.06 13.39
CA SER A 174 -17.30 -7.64 14.71
C SER A 174 -18.79 -7.65 15.00
N VAL A 175 -19.28 -8.74 15.61
CA VAL A 175 -20.66 -8.86 16.05
C VAL A 175 -20.77 -9.71 17.31
N HIS A 176 -21.62 -9.29 18.24
CA HIS A 176 -21.96 -10.09 19.42
C HIS A 176 -22.87 -11.26 19.02
N ILE A 177 -22.42 -12.47 19.33
CA ILE A 177 -23.16 -13.73 19.18
C ILE A 177 -23.69 -14.14 20.56
N GLU A 178 -24.97 -14.52 20.62
CA GLU A 178 -25.62 -14.98 21.85
C GLU A 178 -25.04 -16.32 22.36
N PRO A 179 -25.28 -16.70 23.63
CA PRO A 179 -24.84 -17.99 24.17
C PRO A 179 -25.23 -19.17 23.28
N GLN A 180 -24.30 -20.10 23.05
CA GLN A 180 -24.46 -21.30 22.19
C GLN A 180 -24.91 -21.06 20.73
N SER A 181 -25.06 -19.81 20.29
CA SER A 181 -25.66 -19.43 19.01
C SER A 181 -24.64 -19.45 17.86
N LYS A 182 -25.12 -19.25 16.62
CA LYS A 182 -24.30 -19.36 15.40
C LYS A 182 -24.35 -18.11 14.55
N ALA A 183 -23.21 -17.78 13.94
CA ALA A 183 -23.11 -16.82 12.85
C ALA A 183 -22.50 -17.47 11.60
N VAL A 184 -22.97 -17.06 10.43
CA VAL A 184 -22.34 -17.37 9.14
C VAL A 184 -22.10 -16.07 8.39
N PHE A 185 -20.89 -15.91 7.87
CA PHE A 185 -20.46 -14.74 7.13
C PHE A 185 -20.18 -15.15 5.69
N TYR A 186 -20.75 -14.41 4.75
CA TYR A 186 -20.57 -14.57 3.31
C TYR A 186 -20.01 -13.28 2.73
N LEU A 187 -18.74 -13.28 2.33
CA LEU A 187 -18.09 -12.14 1.68
C LEU A 187 -17.82 -12.47 0.21
N THR A 188 -18.34 -11.69 -0.72
CA THR A 188 -18.08 -11.83 -2.15
C THR A 188 -17.19 -10.69 -2.62
N TYR A 189 -16.10 -11.02 -3.30
CA TYR A 189 -15.24 -10.05 -4.00
C TYR A 189 -14.97 -10.49 -5.43
N GLU A 190 -14.63 -9.53 -6.28
CA GLU A 190 -14.47 -9.70 -7.72
C GLU A 190 -13.27 -8.89 -8.23
N GLU A 191 -12.53 -9.44 -9.19
CA GLU A 191 -11.39 -8.78 -9.85
C GLU A 191 -11.19 -9.28 -11.28
N LEU A 192 -10.57 -8.45 -12.13
CA LEU A 192 -9.99 -8.91 -13.40
C LEU A 192 -8.52 -9.24 -13.18
N LEU A 193 -8.14 -10.50 -13.37
CA LEU A 193 -6.79 -10.99 -13.15
C LEU A 193 -5.81 -10.36 -14.15
N LYS A 194 -4.78 -9.68 -13.65
CA LYS A 194 -3.73 -9.04 -14.46
C LYS A 194 -2.62 -10.06 -14.76
N ARG A 195 -2.34 -10.33 -16.05
CA ARG A 195 -1.22 -11.21 -16.44
C ARG A 195 0.12 -10.54 -16.14
N GLN A 196 1.02 -11.22 -15.44
CA GLN A 196 2.38 -10.76 -15.16
C GLN A 196 3.36 -11.93 -15.26
N ASN A 197 4.58 -11.67 -15.77
CA ASN A 197 5.66 -12.67 -15.87
C ASN A 197 5.24 -14.01 -16.55
N GLY A 198 4.24 -13.96 -17.44
CA GLY A 198 3.75 -15.13 -18.18
C GLY A 198 2.65 -15.94 -17.48
N ALA A 199 2.03 -15.43 -16.41
CA ALA A 199 0.95 -16.11 -15.68
C ALA A 199 -0.13 -15.13 -15.21
N TYR A 200 -1.31 -15.65 -14.88
CA TYR A 200 -2.26 -15.02 -13.98
C TYR A 200 -2.10 -15.63 -12.58
N ASP A 201 -1.95 -14.79 -11.55
CA ASP A 201 -1.84 -15.20 -10.15
C ASP A 201 -3.18 -14.99 -9.43
N ILE A 202 -3.79 -16.08 -8.94
CA ILE A 202 -5.00 -16.06 -8.10
C ILE A 202 -4.54 -16.17 -6.64
N VAL A 203 -4.50 -15.03 -5.93
CA VAL A 203 -3.98 -14.94 -4.55
C VAL A 203 -5.12 -15.08 -3.54
N ILE A 204 -5.07 -16.12 -2.72
CA ILE A 204 -6.07 -16.40 -1.67
C ILE A 204 -5.38 -16.30 -0.30
N ASN A 205 -5.60 -15.18 0.40
CA ASN A 205 -5.10 -14.98 1.75
C ASN A 205 -5.93 -15.81 2.75
N LEU A 206 -5.29 -16.75 3.45
CA LEU A 206 -5.88 -17.55 4.51
C LEU A 206 -5.37 -17.03 5.86
N HIS A 207 -6.27 -16.61 6.75
CA HIS A 207 -5.93 -16.19 8.11
C HIS A 207 -7.14 -16.36 9.06
N PRO A 208 -7.48 -17.59 9.49
CA PRO A 208 -8.61 -17.85 10.38
C PRO A 208 -8.34 -17.51 11.86
N GLY A 209 -7.07 -17.26 12.25
CA GLY A 209 -6.68 -16.98 13.65
C GLY A 209 -6.79 -18.17 14.62
N GLN A 210 -7.33 -19.31 14.18
CA GLN A 210 -7.47 -20.55 14.92
C GLN A 210 -7.44 -21.75 13.97
N LEU A 211 -7.13 -22.95 14.47
CA LEU A 211 -7.24 -24.20 13.69
C LEU A 211 -8.71 -24.51 13.33
N VAL A 212 -9.01 -24.66 12.04
CA VAL A 212 -10.38 -24.85 11.52
C VAL A 212 -10.57 -26.31 11.09
N LYS A 213 -11.63 -26.96 11.59
CA LYS A 213 -11.91 -28.39 11.31
C LYS A 213 -12.20 -28.65 9.83
N GLU A 214 -12.94 -27.75 9.18
CA GLU A 214 -13.33 -27.81 7.78
C GLU A 214 -12.81 -26.57 7.04
N LEU A 215 -11.50 -26.55 6.77
CA LEU A 215 -10.84 -25.52 5.94
C LEU A 215 -10.76 -26.01 4.49
N GLU A 216 -11.31 -25.24 3.56
CA GLU A 216 -11.48 -25.65 2.17
C GLU A 216 -11.28 -24.48 1.20
N VAL A 217 -10.51 -24.68 0.16
CA VAL A 217 -10.37 -23.75 -0.97
C VAL A 217 -10.63 -24.51 -2.26
N GLU A 218 -11.51 -23.97 -3.11
CA GLU A 218 -11.91 -24.53 -4.40
C GLU A 218 -11.84 -23.42 -5.45
N VAL A 219 -11.02 -23.61 -6.49
CA VAL A 219 -10.79 -22.63 -7.57
C VAL A 219 -11.18 -23.27 -8.89
N ASN A 220 -12.32 -22.84 -9.43
CA ASN A 220 -12.87 -23.28 -10.71
C ASN A 220 -12.44 -22.29 -11.79
N ILE A 221 -11.58 -22.72 -12.71
CA ILE A 221 -11.11 -21.94 -13.86
C ILE A 221 -11.88 -22.38 -15.10
N ASN A 222 -12.42 -21.44 -15.87
CA ASN A 222 -13.12 -21.72 -17.11
C ASN A 222 -12.86 -20.63 -18.17
N GLU A 223 -12.08 -20.94 -19.19
CA GLU A 223 -11.67 -20.00 -20.23
C GLU A 223 -12.25 -20.34 -21.61
N THR A 224 -12.28 -19.35 -22.51
CA THR A 224 -12.62 -19.53 -23.93
C THR A 224 -11.50 -20.20 -24.73
N ARG A 225 -10.24 -19.98 -24.34
CA ARG A 225 -9.05 -20.61 -24.93
C ARG A 225 -8.49 -21.73 -24.03
N PRO A 226 -7.81 -22.75 -24.59
CA PRO A 226 -7.19 -23.80 -23.79
C PRO A 226 -6.22 -23.27 -22.73
N LEU A 227 -6.16 -23.94 -21.59
CA LEU A 227 -5.22 -23.67 -20.50
C LEU A 227 -3.85 -24.24 -20.87
N SER A 228 -2.83 -23.39 -20.98
CA SER A 228 -1.47 -23.84 -21.32
C SER A 228 -0.74 -24.46 -20.12
N PHE A 229 -1.07 -24.03 -18.91
CA PHE A 229 -0.75 -24.73 -17.65
C PHE A 229 -1.69 -24.32 -16.52
N VAL A 230 -1.78 -25.15 -15.47
CA VAL A 230 -2.32 -24.81 -14.15
C VAL A 230 -1.39 -25.39 -13.09
N ARG A 231 -1.01 -24.61 -12.06
CA ARG A 231 -0.13 -25.06 -10.97
C ARG A 231 -0.41 -24.32 -9.65
N THR A 232 0.03 -24.90 -8.54
CA THR A 232 0.01 -24.27 -7.21
C THR A 232 1.41 -24.18 -6.62
N PRO A 233 2.05 -22.99 -6.60
CA PRO A 233 3.34 -22.79 -5.93
C PRO A 233 3.26 -23.01 -4.41
N ALA A 234 4.43 -22.97 -3.76
CA ALA A 234 4.53 -23.01 -2.30
C ALA A 234 3.77 -21.84 -1.64
N LEU A 235 3.20 -22.08 -0.44
CA LEU A 235 2.54 -21.04 0.35
C LEU A 235 3.54 -19.93 0.75
N ARG A 236 3.04 -18.70 0.85
CA ARG A 236 3.80 -17.52 1.32
C ARG A 236 3.35 -17.06 2.70
N SER A 237 4.25 -16.48 3.48
CA SER A 237 4.01 -15.83 4.78
C SER A 237 3.23 -14.50 4.68
N GLY A 238 3.13 -13.95 3.47
CA GLY A 238 2.47 -12.70 3.13
C GLY A 238 2.89 -12.31 1.71
N ASN A 239 3.21 -11.04 1.49
CA ASN A 239 3.81 -10.58 0.23
C ASN A 239 5.24 -11.13 0.01
N GLU A 240 5.85 -11.74 1.04
CA GLU A 240 7.17 -12.37 0.99
C GLU A 240 7.27 -13.43 -0.10
N ILE A 241 8.14 -13.18 -1.09
CA ILE A 241 8.27 -14.03 -2.27
C ILE A 241 9.21 -15.21 -1.97
N SER A 242 8.68 -16.20 -1.26
CA SER A 242 9.37 -17.46 -0.95
C SER A 242 9.84 -18.18 -2.23
N LYS A 243 11.09 -18.65 -2.22
CA LYS A 243 11.56 -19.65 -3.19
C LYS A 243 10.81 -20.97 -2.97
N ASN A 244 10.65 -21.79 -4.01
CA ASN A 244 9.93 -23.08 -3.92
C ASN A 244 10.57 -24.02 -2.86
N ASP A 245 10.03 -24.04 -1.64
CA ASP A 245 10.35 -25.01 -0.59
C ASP A 245 9.29 -26.13 -0.60
N GLU A 246 9.74 -27.37 -0.78
CA GLU A 246 8.91 -28.59 -0.81
C GLU A 246 8.10 -28.78 0.49
N LYS A 247 8.54 -28.21 1.63
CA LYS A 247 7.80 -28.23 2.90
C LYS A 247 6.52 -27.38 2.85
N LEU A 248 6.57 -26.27 2.10
CA LEU A 248 5.50 -25.30 1.91
C LEU A 248 4.62 -25.63 0.69
N ASP A 249 4.83 -26.76 0.02
CA ASP A 249 3.94 -27.29 -1.01
C ASP A 249 2.50 -27.46 -0.45
N PRO A 250 1.47 -26.82 -1.04
CA PRO A 250 0.09 -26.99 -0.61
C PRO A 250 -0.44 -28.42 -0.80
N LYS A 251 0.14 -29.19 -1.72
CA LYS A 251 -0.35 -30.52 -2.16
C LYS A 251 -1.82 -30.47 -2.61
N ALA A 252 -2.19 -29.37 -3.25
CA ALA A 252 -3.52 -29.17 -3.81
C ALA A 252 -3.79 -30.17 -4.95
N LYS A 253 -5.03 -30.65 -5.03
CA LYS A 253 -5.48 -31.50 -6.13
C LYS A 253 -5.85 -30.61 -7.31
N ILE A 254 -5.31 -30.92 -8.50
CA ILE A 254 -5.66 -30.24 -9.76
C ILE A 254 -6.36 -31.24 -10.67
N GLU A 255 -7.56 -30.91 -11.15
CA GLU A 255 -8.35 -31.74 -12.07
C GLU A 255 -8.70 -30.92 -13.33
N LEU A 256 -8.25 -31.38 -14.50
CA LEU A 256 -8.63 -30.81 -15.79
C LEU A 256 -9.92 -31.50 -16.27
N PHE A 257 -10.97 -30.71 -16.53
CA PHE A 257 -12.28 -31.22 -16.97
C PHE A 257 -12.40 -31.28 -18.49
N ASN A 258 -11.71 -30.36 -19.17
CA ASN A 258 -11.51 -30.33 -20.61
C ASN A 258 -10.23 -29.50 -20.88
N THR A 259 -10.01 -29.03 -22.10
CA THR A 259 -8.82 -28.25 -22.47
C THR A 259 -8.80 -26.82 -21.90
N SER A 260 -9.94 -26.19 -21.62
CA SER A 260 -10.05 -24.81 -21.12
C SER A 260 -10.66 -24.66 -19.72
N SER A 261 -11.07 -25.75 -19.07
CA SER A 261 -11.62 -25.74 -17.70
C SER A 261 -10.86 -26.65 -16.73
N ALA A 262 -10.57 -26.14 -15.53
CA ALA A 262 -9.86 -26.85 -14.45
C ALA A 262 -10.46 -26.55 -13.07
N ILE A 263 -10.32 -27.48 -12.13
CA ILE A 263 -10.62 -27.25 -10.70
C ILE A 263 -9.36 -27.51 -9.88
N VAL A 264 -9.03 -26.57 -8.98
CA VAL A 264 -7.98 -26.72 -7.98
C VAL A 264 -8.61 -26.78 -6.59
N SER A 265 -8.31 -27.82 -5.83
CA SER A 265 -8.89 -28.10 -4.51
C SER A 265 -7.81 -28.27 -3.44
N PHE A 266 -7.81 -27.42 -2.43
CA PHE A 266 -6.92 -27.47 -1.26
C PHE A 266 -7.74 -27.62 0.03
N LYS A 267 -7.55 -28.74 0.73
CA LYS A 267 -8.37 -29.16 1.89
C LYS A 267 -7.46 -29.70 3.03
N PRO A 268 -6.67 -28.83 3.69
CA PRO A 268 -5.66 -29.27 4.67
C PRO A 268 -6.32 -29.71 5.99
N ASP A 269 -5.96 -30.89 6.48
CA ASP A 269 -6.38 -31.36 7.80
C ASP A 269 -5.73 -30.58 8.97
N LEU A 270 -6.16 -30.90 10.19
CA LEU A 270 -5.72 -30.20 11.41
C LEU A 270 -4.23 -30.36 11.74
N GLU A 271 -3.55 -31.41 11.27
CA GLU A 271 -2.11 -31.56 11.46
C GLU A 271 -1.36 -30.83 10.33
N ARG A 272 -1.80 -30.95 9.08
CA ARG A 272 -1.19 -30.20 7.96
C ARG A 272 -1.34 -28.68 8.12
N GLN A 273 -2.42 -28.21 8.75
CA GLN A 273 -2.57 -26.81 9.16
C GLN A 273 -1.50 -26.38 10.18
N LYS A 274 -1.13 -27.22 11.15
CA LYS A 274 -0.05 -26.93 12.11
C LYS A 274 1.33 -26.93 11.45
N ASP A 275 1.61 -27.94 10.61
CA ASP A 275 2.87 -28.02 9.85
C ASP A 275 3.11 -26.73 9.05
N LEU A 276 2.12 -26.33 8.24
CA LEU A 276 2.20 -25.13 7.42
C LEU A 276 2.29 -23.86 8.27
N ALA A 277 1.52 -23.76 9.36
CA ALA A 277 1.63 -22.64 10.29
C ALA A 277 3.05 -22.52 10.88
N SER A 278 3.64 -23.63 11.31
CA SER A 278 4.99 -23.70 11.89
C SER A 278 6.08 -23.31 10.88
N TYR A 279 6.02 -23.83 9.65
CA TYR A 279 6.98 -23.45 8.59
C TYR A 279 6.86 -21.99 8.14
N LEU A 280 5.66 -21.39 8.26
CA LEU A 280 5.42 -19.97 7.98
C LEU A 280 5.70 -19.05 9.19
N GLY A 281 6.27 -19.59 10.29
CA GLY A 281 6.66 -18.81 11.48
C GLY A 281 5.50 -18.40 12.40
N ASN A 282 4.30 -18.95 12.18
CA ASN A 282 3.13 -18.64 13.00
C ASN A 282 3.17 -19.38 14.36
N LYS A 283 2.47 -18.83 15.36
CA LYS A 283 2.36 -19.45 16.69
C LYS A 283 1.49 -20.72 16.61
N GLU A 284 1.90 -21.77 17.32
CA GLU A 284 1.08 -22.99 17.41
C GLU A 284 -0.33 -22.67 17.92
N GLY A 285 -1.34 -23.23 17.25
CA GLY A 285 -2.76 -23.02 17.57
C GLY A 285 -3.46 -21.89 16.79
N THR A 286 -2.75 -20.90 16.24
CA THR A 286 -3.38 -19.77 15.50
C THR A 286 -3.88 -20.13 14.10
N GLY A 287 -3.82 -21.41 13.71
CA GLY A 287 -4.23 -21.88 12.39
C GLY A 287 -3.28 -21.48 11.26
N LEU A 288 -3.70 -21.77 10.04
CA LEU A 288 -2.94 -21.46 8.82
C LEU A 288 -3.06 -19.97 8.48
N ALA A 289 -1.98 -19.21 8.70
CA ALA A 289 -1.84 -17.83 8.26
C ALA A 289 -0.81 -17.74 7.11
N GLY A 290 -1.27 -17.39 5.91
CA GLY A 290 -0.44 -17.26 4.71
C GLY A 290 -1.25 -17.16 3.40
N GLN A 291 -0.56 -16.96 2.28
CA GLN A 291 -1.15 -16.95 0.95
C GLN A 291 -1.13 -18.34 0.32
N PHE A 292 -2.29 -18.81 -0.15
CA PHE A 292 -2.42 -19.89 -1.12
C PHE A 292 -2.52 -19.28 -2.52
N LEU A 293 -1.77 -19.83 -3.49
CA LEU A 293 -1.66 -19.28 -4.83
C LEU A 293 -1.98 -20.35 -5.88
N VAL A 294 -2.88 -20.03 -6.81
CA VAL A 294 -3.06 -20.77 -8.06
C VAL A 294 -2.52 -19.91 -9.20
N GLN A 295 -1.66 -20.49 -10.03
CA GLN A 295 -1.16 -19.86 -11.25
C GLN A 295 -1.63 -20.64 -12.48
N TYR A 296 -2.09 -19.92 -13.50
CA TYR A 296 -2.40 -20.49 -14.81
C TYR A 296 -2.04 -19.52 -15.94
N ASP A 297 -2.06 -20.01 -17.17
CA ASP A 297 -2.07 -19.18 -18.38
C ASP A 297 -2.90 -19.88 -19.46
N VAL A 298 -3.25 -19.16 -20.53
CA VAL A 298 -3.98 -19.69 -21.70
C VAL A 298 -3.07 -19.78 -22.92
N GLU A 299 -3.42 -20.65 -23.87
CA GLU A 299 -2.85 -20.61 -25.22
C GLU A 299 -3.13 -19.25 -25.87
N ARG A 300 -2.17 -18.73 -26.63
CA ARG A 300 -2.17 -17.36 -27.16
C ARG A 300 -2.49 -17.29 -28.65
N ASP A 301 -2.77 -16.08 -29.13
CA ASP A 301 -3.05 -15.81 -30.54
C ASP A 301 -2.05 -14.80 -31.09
N PRO A 302 -1.16 -15.19 -32.04
CA PRO A 302 -0.24 -14.24 -32.65
C PRO A 302 -0.94 -13.24 -33.58
N HIS A 303 -2.17 -13.51 -34.04
CA HIS A 303 -2.88 -12.70 -35.05
C HIS A 303 -3.57 -11.44 -34.49
N GLY A 304 -3.16 -10.97 -33.31
CA GLY A 304 -3.73 -9.79 -32.66
C GLY A 304 -4.50 -10.06 -31.37
N GLY A 305 -4.44 -11.28 -30.82
CA GLY A 305 -5.15 -11.63 -29.58
C GLY A 305 -6.59 -12.12 -29.79
N GLU A 306 -7.36 -12.08 -28.71
CA GLU A 306 -8.72 -12.64 -28.60
C GLU A 306 -9.73 -11.51 -28.33
N VAL A 307 -10.77 -11.39 -29.18
CA VAL A 307 -11.86 -10.43 -28.97
C VAL A 307 -13.15 -11.18 -28.68
N LEU A 308 -13.64 -11.06 -27.44
CA LEU A 308 -14.89 -11.64 -26.98
C LEU A 308 -16.01 -10.60 -27.05
N VAL A 309 -17.19 -10.98 -27.57
CA VAL A 309 -18.40 -10.15 -27.60
C VAL A 309 -19.58 -10.87 -26.95
N SER A 310 -20.37 -10.16 -26.13
CA SER A 310 -21.60 -10.68 -25.49
C SER A 310 -22.44 -9.53 -24.92
N ASP A 311 -23.78 -9.67 -24.95
CA ASP A 311 -24.76 -8.74 -24.34
C ASP A 311 -24.58 -7.23 -24.68
N GLY A 312 -24.05 -6.90 -25.86
CA GLY A 312 -23.74 -5.51 -26.24
C GLY A 312 -22.46 -4.93 -25.61
N TYR A 313 -21.61 -5.79 -25.06
CA TYR A 313 -20.27 -5.46 -24.56
C TYR A 313 -19.21 -6.30 -25.29
N PHE A 314 -17.96 -5.80 -25.31
CA PHE A 314 -16.81 -6.57 -25.77
C PHE A 314 -15.61 -6.42 -24.83
N VAL A 315 -14.73 -7.41 -24.89
CA VAL A 315 -13.42 -7.42 -24.22
C VAL A 315 -12.39 -7.97 -25.20
N HIS A 316 -11.25 -7.29 -25.29
CA HIS A 316 -10.15 -7.61 -26.19
C HIS A 316 -8.90 -7.91 -25.34
N PHE A 317 -8.48 -9.18 -25.34
CA PHE A 317 -7.28 -9.67 -24.66
C PHE A 317 -6.11 -9.76 -25.65
N PHE A 318 -5.18 -8.81 -25.58
CA PHE A 318 -4.02 -8.73 -26.46
C PHE A 318 -2.75 -9.19 -25.74
N ALA A 319 -2.23 -10.35 -26.16
CA ALA A 319 -0.97 -10.93 -25.71
C ALA A 319 -0.30 -11.67 -26.88
N PRO A 320 0.35 -10.95 -27.81
CA PRO A 320 1.01 -11.55 -28.95
C PRO A 320 2.22 -12.39 -28.48
N SER A 321 2.34 -13.60 -29.01
CA SER A 321 3.47 -14.49 -28.79
C SER A 321 4.57 -14.29 -29.85
N GLU A 322 5.74 -14.88 -29.62
CA GLU A 322 6.83 -15.05 -30.59
C GLU A 322 7.53 -13.77 -31.11
N LEU A 323 7.13 -12.58 -30.63
CA LEU A 323 7.82 -11.32 -30.93
C LEU A 323 9.22 -11.25 -30.30
N LYS A 324 10.20 -10.78 -31.08
CA LYS A 324 11.54 -10.43 -30.58
C LYS A 324 11.43 -9.19 -29.66
N PRO A 325 11.95 -9.25 -28.41
CA PRO A 325 12.00 -8.08 -27.54
C PRO A 325 12.83 -6.94 -28.13
N LEU A 326 12.35 -5.72 -27.91
CA LEU A 326 13.03 -4.48 -28.23
C LEU A 326 14.30 -4.30 -27.37
N GLU A 327 15.33 -3.73 -27.98
CA GLU A 327 16.47 -3.16 -27.27
C GLU A 327 15.96 -1.97 -26.44
N LYS A 328 16.43 -1.79 -25.20
CA LYS A 328 16.06 -0.64 -24.35
C LYS A 328 17.26 0.21 -23.95
N HIS A 329 17.00 1.47 -23.65
CA HIS A 329 17.90 2.35 -22.91
C HIS A 329 17.24 2.72 -21.58
N VAL A 330 17.70 2.13 -20.49
CA VAL A 330 17.17 2.37 -19.14
C VAL A 330 18.05 3.33 -18.35
N VAL A 331 17.46 4.37 -17.76
CA VAL A 331 18.12 5.18 -16.73
C VAL A 331 17.61 4.72 -15.37
N PHE A 332 18.51 4.23 -14.54
CA PHE A 332 18.24 3.96 -13.13
C PHE A 332 18.50 5.25 -12.34
N VAL A 333 17.48 5.73 -11.63
CA VAL A 333 17.53 6.95 -10.80
C VAL A 333 17.30 6.53 -9.36
N LEU A 334 18.38 6.52 -8.59
CA LEU A 334 18.48 5.81 -7.32
C LEU A 334 18.68 6.79 -6.16
N ASP A 335 17.77 6.76 -5.18
CA ASP A 335 17.88 7.59 -3.98
C ASP A 335 19.07 7.18 -3.10
N THR A 336 19.88 8.17 -2.74
CA THR A 336 21.04 8.09 -1.84
C THR A 336 20.95 9.11 -0.70
N SER A 337 19.75 9.53 -0.35
CA SER A 337 19.45 10.39 0.81
C SER A 337 19.75 9.69 2.16
N GLY A 338 19.69 10.44 3.27
CA GLY A 338 19.99 9.90 4.61
C GLY A 338 19.03 8.81 5.10
N SER A 339 17.76 8.83 4.66
CA SER A 339 16.73 7.85 5.05
C SER A 339 17.01 6.44 4.51
N MET A 340 17.65 6.36 3.34
CA MET A 340 18.08 5.10 2.71
C MET A 340 19.16 4.34 3.51
N SER A 341 19.72 4.91 4.58
CA SER A 341 20.82 4.31 5.34
C SER A 341 20.47 2.95 5.98
N GLY A 342 21.51 2.13 6.21
CA GLY A 342 21.36 0.78 6.78
C GLY A 342 20.76 -0.22 5.79
N THR A 343 19.59 -0.79 6.13
CA THR A 343 19.03 -1.94 5.40
C THR A 343 18.54 -1.59 3.99
N ARG A 344 18.00 -0.37 3.77
CA ARG A 344 17.40 0.02 2.49
C ARG A 344 18.43 0.11 1.38
N ILE A 345 19.51 0.89 1.57
CA ILE A 345 20.63 0.98 0.63
C ILE A 345 21.31 -0.39 0.44
N HIS A 346 21.37 -1.24 1.46
CA HIS A 346 21.90 -2.61 1.30
C HIS A 346 21.01 -3.49 0.41
N GLN A 347 19.70 -3.51 0.64
CA GLN A 347 18.73 -4.22 -0.21
C GLN A 347 18.70 -3.64 -1.63
N LEU A 348 18.86 -2.32 -1.79
CA LEU A 348 19.01 -1.69 -3.11
C LEU A 348 20.27 -2.16 -3.82
N LYS A 349 21.43 -2.19 -3.16
CA LYS A 349 22.68 -2.71 -3.74
C LYS A 349 22.54 -4.16 -4.20
N LEU A 350 21.92 -5.01 -3.37
CA LEU A 350 21.63 -6.42 -3.70
C LEU A 350 20.69 -6.54 -4.91
N ALA A 351 19.60 -5.77 -4.95
CA ALA A 351 18.66 -5.76 -6.07
C ALA A 351 19.31 -5.27 -7.36
N MET A 352 20.01 -4.14 -7.31
CA MET A 352 20.68 -3.54 -8.46
C MET A 352 21.75 -4.46 -9.06
N LYS A 353 22.47 -5.22 -8.24
CA LYS A 353 23.40 -6.26 -8.73
C LYS A 353 22.66 -7.32 -9.57
N SER A 354 21.51 -7.81 -9.09
CA SER A 354 20.68 -8.78 -9.83
C SER A 354 20.06 -8.17 -11.10
N ILE A 355 19.60 -6.91 -11.03
CA ILE A 355 18.98 -6.16 -12.13
C ILE A 355 19.98 -5.89 -13.26
N LEU A 356 21.19 -5.44 -12.91
CA LEU A 356 22.27 -5.23 -13.89
C LEU A 356 22.67 -6.55 -14.58
N GLY A 357 22.70 -7.66 -13.85
CA GLY A 357 22.92 -9.01 -14.40
C GLY A 357 21.80 -9.53 -15.32
N GLN A 358 20.64 -8.87 -15.35
CA GLN A 358 19.50 -9.19 -16.23
C GLN A 358 19.40 -8.28 -17.47
N LEU A 359 20.33 -7.34 -17.65
CA LEU A 359 20.44 -6.60 -18.91
C LEU A 359 20.97 -7.51 -20.03
N LYS A 360 20.34 -7.43 -21.20
CA LYS A 360 20.80 -8.07 -22.44
C LYS A 360 21.96 -7.25 -22.98
N LYS A 361 22.93 -7.86 -23.66
CA LYS A 361 24.14 -7.18 -24.16
C LYS A 361 23.81 -6.03 -25.12
N GLU A 362 22.67 -6.14 -25.78
CA GLU A 362 22.09 -5.20 -26.74
C GLU A 362 21.31 -4.05 -26.06
N ASP A 363 21.13 -4.07 -24.73
CA ASP A 363 20.58 -2.95 -23.97
C ASP A 363 21.66 -1.86 -23.74
N SER A 364 21.21 -0.62 -23.51
CA SER A 364 22.05 0.43 -22.92
C SER A 364 21.50 0.88 -21.57
N PHE A 365 22.37 1.43 -20.72
CA PHE A 365 21.95 1.97 -19.43
C PHE A 365 22.79 3.17 -18.96
N ASN A 366 22.23 3.91 -18.01
CA ASN A 366 22.93 4.89 -17.17
C ASN A 366 22.51 4.72 -15.71
N ILE A 367 23.40 5.12 -14.78
CA ILE A 367 23.11 5.18 -13.34
C ILE A 367 23.20 6.64 -12.91
N ILE A 368 22.12 7.11 -12.29
CA ILE A 368 22.05 8.34 -11.50
C ILE A 368 21.88 7.92 -10.05
N ASP A 369 22.67 8.51 -9.15
CA ASP A 369 22.30 8.60 -7.74
C ASP A 369 21.88 10.03 -7.40
N PHE A 370 20.97 10.20 -6.45
CA PHE A 370 20.51 11.52 -6.06
C PHE A 370 20.18 11.63 -4.58
N ASN A 371 20.55 12.77 -4.01
CA ASN A 371 20.20 13.20 -2.68
C ASN A 371 19.97 14.72 -2.65
N SER A 372 20.71 15.48 -1.85
CA SER A 372 20.80 16.94 -1.96
C SER A 372 21.39 17.41 -3.31
N VAL A 373 22.10 16.53 -4.00
CA VAL A 373 22.61 16.74 -5.37
C VAL A 373 22.33 15.53 -6.25
N VAL A 374 22.33 15.73 -7.57
CA VAL A 374 22.10 14.68 -8.57
C VAL A 374 23.43 14.33 -9.22
N ASN A 375 23.87 13.09 -9.12
CA ASN A 375 25.15 12.61 -9.65
C ASN A 375 24.94 11.61 -10.79
N VAL A 376 25.59 11.83 -11.94
CA VAL A 376 25.57 10.90 -13.07
C VAL A 376 26.93 10.25 -13.23
N TRP A 377 26.96 8.92 -13.23
CA TRP A 377 28.21 8.15 -13.23
C TRP A 377 28.79 7.91 -14.62
N ASP A 378 30.09 8.09 -14.73
CA ASP A 378 30.93 7.33 -15.66
C ASP A 378 31.31 6.02 -14.98
N ILE A 379 30.65 4.94 -15.39
CA ILE A 379 30.89 3.61 -14.82
C ILE A 379 32.28 3.09 -15.15
N GLN A 380 32.84 3.41 -16.32
CA GLN A 380 34.11 2.83 -16.80
C GLN A 380 35.31 3.34 -16.01
N ASN A 381 35.29 4.62 -15.63
CA ASN A 381 36.25 5.19 -14.67
C ASN A 381 35.78 5.07 -13.20
N VAL A 382 34.58 4.52 -12.95
CA VAL A 382 33.94 4.34 -11.63
C VAL A 382 33.91 5.67 -10.83
N GLN A 383 33.51 6.75 -11.49
CA GLN A 383 33.50 8.13 -10.94
C GLN A 383 32.25 8.90 -11.36
N ILE A 384 31.92 9.96 -10.62
CA ILE A 384 30.86 10.90 -11.01
C ILE A 384 31.38 11.77 -12.16
N GLN A 385 30.69 11.74 -13.30
CA GLN A 385 31.04 12.56 -14.48
C GLN A 385 30.29 13.89 -14.50
N TYR A 386 29.12 13.99 -13.88
CA TYR A 386 28.28 15.20 -13.87
C TYR A 386 27.54 15.32 -12.54
N THR A 387 27.42 16.54 -12.00
CA THR A 387 26.61 16.84 -10.81
C THR A 387 25.71 18.05 -11.07
N GLU A 388 24.44 17.98 -10.66
CA GLU A 388 23.49 19.11 -10.60
C GLU A 388 23.05 19.34 -9.15
N GLY A 389 22.74 20.60 -8.78
CA GLY A 389 22.50 21.03 -7.40
C GLY A 389 23.72 21.66 -6.73
N GLU A 390 23.54 22.18 -5.51
CA GLU A 390 24.61 22.83 -4.74
C GLU A 390 25.15 21.94 -3.62
N THR A 391 26.47 21.75 -3.58
CA THR A 391 27.15 21.02 -2.50
C THR A 391 27.55 21.98 -1.38
N TYR A 392 26.91 21.87 -0.21
CA TYR A 392 27.30 22.60 0.99
C TYR A 392 28.29 21.78 1.83
N ASP A 393 29.55 22.21 1.86
CA ASP A 393 30.60 21.60 2.68
C ASP A 393 30.44 22.01 4.16
N TYR A 394 29.73 21.19 4.95
CA TYR A 394 29.54 21.38 6.39
C TYR A 394 30.79 20.99 7.19
N PHE A 395 31.92 21.67 6.96
CA PHE A 395 33.07 21.59 7.83
C PHE A 395 32.80 22.29 9.17
N TYR A 396 33.00 21.56 10.27
CA TYR A 396 33.00 22.11 11.63
C TYR A 396 34.29 22.94 11.87
N GLY A 397 34.40 24.09 11.22
CA GLY A 397 35.59 24.93 11.28
C GLY A 397 35.56 26.17 10.38
N ASP A 398 34.84 27.20 10.84
CA ASP A 398 35.03 28.65 10.55
C ASP A 398 35.59 29.05 9.16
N GLU A 399 34.85 28.75 8.10
CA GLU A 399 34.93 29.48 6.81
C GLU A 399 33.54 29.51 6.16
N THR A 400 33.20 30.59 5.45
CA THR A 400 31.88 30.71 4.80
C THR A 400 31.75 29.71 3.64
N PRO A 401 30.64 28.96 3.51
CA PRO A 401 30.49 27.95 2.47
C PRO A 401 30.62 28.56 1.07
N THR A 402 31.69 28.21 0.37
CA THR A 402 31.90 28.62 -1.01
C THR A 402 31.19 27.63 -1.94
N PRO A 403 30.26 28.09 -2.81
CA PRO A 403 29.65 27.19 -3.79
C PRO A 403 30.72 26.62 -4.72
N LYS A 404 30.76 25.29 -4.84
CA LYS A 404 31.48 24.65 -5.95
C LYS A 404 30.74 24.99 -7.23
N ASN A 405 31.21 26.04 -7.91
CA ASN A 405 30.72 26.46 -9.23
C ASN A 405 30.52 25.25 -10.14
N LYS A 406 29.40 25.23 -10.89
CA LYS A 406 29.11 24.19 -11.87
C LYS A 406 30.35 23.86 -12.68
N THR A 407 30.83 22.63 -12.54
CA THR A 407 31.90 22.10 -13.37
C THR A 407 31.45 22.15 -14.83
N ASN A 408 32.38 22.45 -15.75
CA ASN A 408 32.14 22.33 -17.20
C ASN A 408 32.14 20.84 -17.64
N GLN A 409 31.47 20.01 -16.85
CA GLN A 409 31.28 18.59 -17.07
C GLN A 409 30.09 18.39 -18.02
N THR A 410 30.26 17.53 -19.00
CA THR A 410 29.17 17.15 -19.90
C THR A 410 28.60 15.81 -19.44
N LEU A 411 27.28 15.64 -19.50
CA LEU A 411 26.61 14.37 -19.22
C LEU A 411 27.29 13.19 -19.95
N PRO A 412 27.43 11.99 -19.34
CA PRO A 412 27.96 10.82 -20.02
C PRO A 412 27.11 10.39 -21.23
N GLY A 413 27.66 9.48 -22.03
CA GLY A 413 26.88 8.74 -23.01
C GLY A 413 26.15 7.56 -22.36
N ALA A 414 25.29 6.87 -23.13
CA ALA A 414 24.72 5.61 -22.72
C ALA A 414 25.77 4.48 -22.78
N PHE A 415 25.82 3.62 -21.77
CA PHE A 415 26.75 2.48 -21.74
C PHE A 415 26.04 1.22 -22.25
N GLU A 416 26.63 0.49 -23.20
CA GLU A 416 26.14 -0.85 -23.59
C GLU A 416 26.29 -1.84 -22.42
N ALA A 417 25.34 -2.75 -22.24
CA ALA A 417 25.37 -3.76 -21.18
C ALA A 417 26.32 -4.94 -21.47
N THR A 418 27.58 -4.64 -21.83
CA THR A 418 28.65 -5.66 -21.91
C THR A 418 28.99 -6.17 -20.52
N THR A 419 29.45 -7.43 -20.41
CA THR A 419 29.87 -8.03 -19.13
C THR A 419 30.93 -7.17 -18.40
N GLU A 420 31.79 -6.48 -19.16
CA GLU A 420 32.75 -5.53 -18.62
C GLU A 420 32.08 -4.28 -18.03
N ASN A 421 31.16 -3.64 -18.76
CA ASN A 421 30.40 -2.49 -18.27
C ASN A 421 29.50 -2.86 -17.08
N ILE A 422 28.93 -4.07 -17.03
CA ILE A 422 28.19 -4.57 -15.88
C ILE A 422 29.12 -4.74 -14.66
N ASN A 423 30.30 -5.35 -14.82
CA ASN A 423 31.32 -5.45 -13.76
C ASN A 423 31.86 -4.08 -13.29
N PHE A 424 31.75 -3.04 -14.12
CA PHE A 424 32.05 -1.66 -13.75
C PHE A 424 30.88 -0.99 -13.01
N ALA A 425 29.65 -1.20 -13.48
CA ALA A 425 28.43 -0.73 -12.84
C ALA A 425 28.22 -1.33 -11.45
N GLU A 426 28.53 -2.61 -11.23
CA GLU A 426 28.52 -3.19 -9.88
C GLU A 426 29.43 -2.42 -8.92
N LYS A 427 30.62 -1.99 -9.35
CA LYS A 427 31.55 -1.19 -8.52
C LYS A 427 31.04 0.22 -8.26
N VAL A 428 30.15 0.75 -9.10
CA VAL A 428 29.41 1.99 -8.84
C VAL A 428 28.32 1.76 -7.80
N ILE A 429 27.51 0.69 -7.96
CA ILE A 429 26.48 0.31 -7.00
C ILE A 429 27.07 0.09 -5.60
N GLU A 430 28.21 -0.60 -5.47
CA GLU A 430 28.87 -0.80 -4.18
C GLU A 430 29.37 0.51 -3.53
N LYS A 431 29.61 1.57 -4.31
CA LYS A 431 30.01 2.92 -3.84
C LYS A 431 28.84 3.83 -3.43
N LEU A 432 27.58 3.43 -3.63
CA LEU A 432 26.43 4.27 -3.27
C LEU A 432 26.30 4.37 -1.74
N ASP A 433 26.50 5.55 -1.17
CA ASP A 433 26.38 5.78 0.28
C ASP A 433 25.25 6.77 0.57
N ALA A 434 24.53 6.53 1.67
CA ALA A 434 23.28 7.23 2.02
C ALA A 434 23.53 8.46 2.90
N PHE A 435 23.30 9.67 2.37
CA PHE A 435 23.48 10.95 3.07
C PHE A 435 22.68 12.09 2.41
N GLY A 436 22.42 13.18 3.14
CA GLY A 436 21.74 14.37 2.59
C GLY A 436 20.22 14.25 2.49
N GLY A 437 19.59 15.20 1.79
CA GLY A 437 18.16 15.25 1.50
C GLY A 437 17.83 14.62 0.14
N THR A 438 16.77 15.09 -0.53
CA THR A 438 16.12 14.36 -1.64
C THR A 438 15.58 15.32 -2.73
N ASP A 439 16.30 15.51 -3.85
CA ASP A 439 15.81 16.27 -5.02
C ASP A 439 15.32 15.35 -6.16
N ILE A 440 14.03 15.00 -6.06
CA ILE A 440 13.32 14.17 -7.05
C ILE A 440 13.18 14.88 -8.41
N LYS A 441 12.95 16.20 -8.40
CA LYS A 441 12.67 16.97 -9.61
C LYS A 441 13.90 17.06 -10.51
N SER A 442 15.06 17.39 -9.94
CA SER A 442 16.29 17.53 -10.72
C SER A 442 16.82 16.18 -11.20
N SER A 443 16.67 15.10 -10.42
CA SER A 443 17.17 13.78 -10.80
C SER A 443 16.43 13.20 -12.01
N LEU A 444 15.10 13.35 -12.04
CA LEU A 444 14.28 12.93 -13.17
C LEU A 444 14.47 13.83 -14.41
N VAL A 445 14.62 15.14 -14.25
CA VAL A 445 14.93 16.04 -15.38
C VAL A 445 16.30 15.71 -16.00
N VAL A 446 17.31 15.39 -15.20
CA VAL A 446 18.63 14.94 -15.71
C VAL A 446 18.54 13.57 -16.39
N ALA A 447 17.70 12.65 -15.91
CA ALA A 447 17.45 11.36 -16.57
C ALA A 447 16.86 11.53 -17.99
N LEU A 448 15.87 12.43 -18.14
CA LEU A 448 15.28 12.76 -19.45
C LEU A 448 16.31 13.41 -20.39
N GLN A 449 17.20 14.26 -19.87
CA GLN A 449 18.28 14.87 -20.65
C GLN A 449 19.29 13.83 -21.18
N LEU A 450 19.63 12.79 -20.41
CA LEU A 450 20.50 11.69 -20.87
C LEU A 450 19.89 10.90 -22.04
N LEU A 451 18.59 10.62 -21.97
CA LEU A 451 17.85 9.92 -23.01
C LEU A 451 17.80 10.76 -24.30
N ASN A 452 17.44 12.04 -24.17
CA ASN A 452 17.37 12.96 -25.31
C ASN A 452 18.77 13.19 -25.94
N LYS A 453 19.83 13.29 -25.14
CA LYS A 453 21.21 13.33 -25.64
C LYS A 453 21.58 12.06 -26.42
N THR A 454 21.11 10.90 -25.97
CA THR A 454 21.43 9.63 -26.63
C THR A 454 20.72 9.49 -27.98
N LYS A 455 19.44 9.88 -28.07
CA LYS A 455 18.69 10.01 -29.33
C LYS A 455 19.40 10.93 -30.34
N ALA A 456 19.88 12.10 -29.90
CA ALA A 456 20.57 13.04 -30.77
C ALA A 456 21.90 12.52 -31.38
N ASN A 457 22.51 11.49 -30.80
CA ASN A 457 23.80 10.94 -31.24
C ASN A 457 23.68 9.58 -31.98
N ARG A 458 22.49 8.98 -32.09
CA ARG A 458 22.26 7.69 -32.77
C ARG A 458 20.91 7.66 -33.48
N GLY A 459 20.89 7.33 -34.76
CA GLY A 459 19.68 7.26 -35.58
C GLY A 459 18.77 6.05 -35.31
N ASN A 460 18.16 6.00 -34.11
CA ASN A 460 17.19 5.02 -33.60
C ASN A 460 17.64 3.55 -33.43
N SER A 461 17.23 2.96 -32.30
CA SER A 461 16.74 1.57 -32.17
C SER A 461 16.07 1.34 -30.81
N LYS A 462 16.66 1.88 -29.74
CA LYS A 462 16.36 1.47 -28.36
C LYS A 462 15.20 2.24 -27.72
N GLN A 463 14.30 1.51 -27.05
CA GLN A 463 13.19 2.07 -26.28
C GLN A 463 13.68 2.75 -24.99
N PRO A 464 13.45 4.06 -24.77
CA PRO A 464 13.78 4.73 -23.51
C PRO A 464 12.87 4.27 -22.35
N LEU A 465 13.45 4.14 -21.15
CA LEU A 465 12.76 3.85 -19.89
C LEU A 465 13.44 4.61 -18.74
N VAL A 466 12.67 5.12 -17.77
CA VAL A 466 13.20 5.60 -16.49
C VAL A 466 12.66 4.71 -15.37
N ILE A 467 13.56 4.16 -14.55
CA ILE A 467 13.23 3.46 -13.31
C ILE A 467 13.71 4.32 -12.15
N PHE A 468 12.75 4.85 -11.39
CA PHE A 468 12.97 5.77 -10.28
C PHE A 468 12.67 5.07 -8.96
N LEU A 469 13.50 5.28 -7.94
CA LEU A 469 13.31 4.70 -6.61
C LEU A 469 13.65 5.71 -5.52
N THR A 470 12.81 5.79 -4.48
CA THR A 470 12.98 6.63 -3.28
C THR A 470 12.32 6.00 -2.06
N ASP A 471 12.81 6.30 -0.85
CA ASP A 471 12.21 5.89 0.43
C ASP A 471 11.58 7.05 1.22
N GLY A 472 11.52 8.25 0.63
CA GLY A 472 11.13 9.47 1.31
C GLY A 472 10.34 10.46 0.44
N GLU A 473 9.88 11.54 1.07
CA GLU A 473 9.37 12.72 0.38
C GLU A 473 10.54 13.54 -0.21
N ALA A 474 10.26 14.36 -1.23
CA ALA A 474 11.23 15.31 -1.74
C ALA A 474 11.51 16.41 -0.69
N THR A 475 12.78 16.64 -0.37
CA THR A 475 13.23 17.58 0.69
C THR A 475 14.21 18.65 0.18
N VAL A 476 14.69 18.53 -1.06
CA VAL A 476 15.53 19.53 -1.74
C VAL A 476 14.94 19.88 -3.11
N GLY A 477 14.96 21.16 -3.49
CA GLY A 477 14.47 21.62 -4.78
C GLY A 477 12.99 21.98 -4.80
N GLU A 478 12.18 21.20 -5.49
CA GLU A 478 10.78 21.50 -5.85
C GLU A 478 9.88 20.31 -5.50
N PHE A 479 8.67 20.56 -5.00
CA PHE A 479 7.86 19.56 -4.29
C PHE A 479 6.42 19.46 -4.83
N GLY A 480 5.77 18.32 -4.60
CA GLY A 480 4.36 18.09 -4.92
C GLY A 480 3.99 18.29 -6.39
N ASP A 481 2.75 18.74 -6.65
CA ASP A 481 2.20 18.91 -8.00
C ASP A 481 3.02 19.83 -8.92
N GLN A 482 3.79 20.77 -8.36
CA GLN A 482 4.70 21.63 -9.15
C GLN A 482 5.82 20.78 -9.76
N ALA A 483 6.53 20.00 -8.93
CA ALA A 483 7.59 19.11 -9.38
C ALA A 483 7.11 18.13 -10.46
N ILE A 484 5.95 17.50 -10.28
CA ILE A 484 5.36 16.60 -11.28
C ILE A 484 5.14 17.35 -12.60
N THR A 485 4.59 18.57 -12.54
CA THR A 485 4.32 19.39 -13.72
C THR A 485 5.63 19.79 -14.44
N SER A 486 6.67 20.14 -13.68
CA SER A 486 8.01 20.46 -14.21
C SER A 486 8.70 19.25 -14.85
N ILE A 487 8.55 18.05 -14.27
CA ILE A 487 9.03 16.79 -14.86
C ILE A 487 8.26 16.45 -16.14
N THR A 488 6.93 16.42 -16.11
CA THR A 488 6.08 16.10 -17.28
C THR A 488 6.30 17.09 -18.42
N THR A 489 6.47 18.39 -18.13
CA THR A 489 6.78 19.41 -19.15
C THR A 489 8.17 19.20 -19.77
N SER A 490 9.11 18.62 -19.02
CA SER A 490 10.43 18.24 -19.52
C SER A 490 10.41 16.92 -20.32
N ASN A 491 9.37 16.10 -20.17
CA ASN A 491 9.20 14.80 -20.81
C ASN A 491 8.53 14.93 -22.19
N THR A 492 9.14 15.73 -23.08
CA THR A 492 8.65 16.02 -24.45
C THR A 492 8.46 14.80 -25.34
N ASP A 493 9.03 13.68 -24.93
CA ASP A 493 9.31 12.50 -25.74
C ASP A 493 8.49 11.27 -25.34
N GLY A 494 7.56 11.41 -24.37
CA GLY A 494 6.72 10.29 -23.90
C GLY A 494 7.54 9.15 -23.32
N VAL A 495 8.54 9.45 -22.48
CA VAL A 495 9.34 8.42 -21.80
C VAL A 495 8.58 7.91 -20.59
N PRO A 496 8.28 6.60 -20.48
CA PRO A 496 7.64 6.05 -19.29
C PRO A 496 8.56 6.14 -18.07
N ILE A 497 8.05 6.78 -17.01
CA ILE A 497 8.67 6.85 -15.69
C ILE A 497 7.94 5.89 -14.76
N PHE A 498 8.65 4.87 -14.28
CA PHE A 498 8.14 3.92 -13.30
C PHE A 498 8.74 4.22 -11.93
N SER A 499 7.89 4.50 -10.93
CA SER A 499 8.32 4.89 -9.58
C SER A 499 8.23 3.74 -8.57
N LEU A 500 9.25 3.61 -7.72
CA LEU A 500 9.34 2.59 -6.68
C LEU A 500 9.40 3.29 -5.31
N SER A 501 8.29 3.20 -4.56
CA SER A 501 8.20 3.75 -3.19
C SER A 501 8.70 2.69 -2.20
N PHE A 502 9.86 2.88 -1.59
CA PHE A 502 10.49 1.90 -0.71
C PHE A 502 10.14 2.17 0.75
N GLY A 503 9.22 1.39 1.30
CA GLY A 503 8.76 1.52 2.68
C GLY A 503 7.79 2.68 2.91
N ASP A 504 7.27 2.76 4.13
CA ASP A 504 6.16 3.64 4.50
C ASP A 504 6.52 5.14 4.59
N GLY A 505 7.77 5.51 4.31
CA GLY A 505 8.27 6.90 4.35
C GLY A 505 8.14 7.67 3.03
N ALA A 506 7.89 6.99 1.91
CA ALA A 506 7.78 7.60 0.58
C ALA A 506 6.34 8.06 0.28
N ASP A 507 6.17 9.25 -0.33
CA ASP A 507 4.85 9.75 -0.76
C ASP A 507 4.33 8.94 -1.96
N ARG A 508 3.48 7.96 -1.66
CA ARG A 508 2.89 7.04 -2.63
C ARG A 508 1.92 7.72 -3.59
N ASP A 509 1.16 8.70 -3.12
CA ASP A 509 0.17 9.43 -3.93
C ASP A 509 0.88 10.32 -4.95
N PHE A 510 1.97 10.98 -4.55
CA PHE A 510 2.86 11.72 -5.47
C PHE A 510 3.51 10.79 -6.50
N LEU A 511 4.04 9.63 -6.09
CA LEU A 511 4.76 8.72 -6.99
C LEU A 511 3.84 8.04 -8.00
N GLU A 512 2.62 7.66 -7.62
CA GLU A 512 1.61 7.15 -8.54
C GLU A 512 1.17 8.26 -9.51
N LYS A 513 0.83 9.46 -9.01
CA LYS A 513 0.44 10.61 -9.84
C LYS A 513 1.54 11.04 -10.82
N LEU A 514 2.81 11.00 -10.39
CA LEU A 514 3.99 11.24 -11.21
C LEU A 514 4.07 10.23 -12.35
N SER A 515 3.93 8.94 -12.03
CA SER A 515 4.03 7.85 -13.01
C SER A 515 2.87 7.89 -14.02
N LEU A 516 1.63 8.11 -13.55
CA LEU A 516 0.44 8.25 -14.38
C LEU A 516 0.52 9.47 -15.33
N LYS A 517 1.04 10.62 -14.86
CA LYS A 517 1.31 11.80 -15.71
C LYS A 517 2.53 11.60 -16.65
N ASN A 518 3.27 10.49 -16.55
CA ASN A 518 4.46 10.18 -17.37
C ASN A 518 4.43 8.73 -17.88
N GLU A 519 3.27 8.26 -18.32
CA GLU A 519 3.09 7.01 -19.08
C GLU A 519 3.54 5.69 -18.42
N GLY A 520 3.89 5.72 -17.13
CA GLY A 520 4.23 4.57 -16.32
C GLY A 520 3.15 4.22 -15.28
N PHE A 521 3.58 3.56 -14.21
CA PHE A 521 2.82 3.22 -13.00
C PHE A 521 3.80 3.17 -11.83
N ALA A 522 3.35 3.37 -10.59
CA ALA A 522 4.21 3.17 -9.42
C ALA A 522 4.04 1.77 -8.80
N ARG A 523 4.97 1.38 -7.94
CA ARG A 523 4.87 0.16 -7.14
C ARG A 523 5.46 0.37 -5.76
N HIS A 524 4.75 -0.08 -4.73
CA HIS A 524 5.27 -0.10 -3.37
C HIS A 524 6.18 -1.31 -3.15
N ILE A 525 7.26 -1.09 -2.40
CA ILE A 525 8.28 -2.06 -2.05
C ILE A 525 8.36 -2.08 -0.53
N TYR A 526 7.86 -3.14 0.09
CA TYR A 526 7.74 -3.24 1.54
C TYR A 526 9.10 -3.48 2.20
N GLU A 527 9.31 -2.91 3.40
CA GLU A 527 10.51 -3.18 4.18
C GLU A 527 10.53 -4.61 4.73
N GLY A 528 11.45 -5.43 4.21
CA GLY A 528 11.53 -6.85 4.52
C GLY A 528 12.84 -7.50 4.09
N ALA A 529 13.03 -8.76 4.47
CA ALA A 529 14.18 -9.56 4.04
C ALA A 529 14.16 -9.86 2.52
N ASP A 530 12.99 -9.76 1.90
CA ASP A 530 12.67 -10.02 0.51
C ASP A 530 12.57 -8.73 -0.35
N ALA A 531 12.79 -7.54 0.21
CA ALA A 531 12.65 -6.27 -0.51
C ALA A 531 13.46 -6.23 -1.82
N SER A 532 14.66 -6.82 -1.84
CA SER A 532 15.46 -6.98 -3.07
C SER A 532 14.82 -7.90 -4.11
N ILE A 533 14.05 -8.91 -3.68
CA ILE A 533 13.29 -9.81 -4.55
C ILE A 533 12.05 -9.10 -5.12
N GLN A 534 11.39 -8.22 -4.34
CA GLN A 534 10.30 -7.37 -4.82
C GLN A 534 10.80 -6.41 -5.93
N LEU A 535 11.95 -5.76 -5.70
CA LEU A 535 12.64 -4.92 -6.69
C LEU A 535 13.04 -5.71 -7.95
N GLU A 536 13.62 -6.90 -7.79
CA GLU A 536 14.00 -7.78 -8.90
C GLU A 536 12.78 -8.20 -9.74
N ASN A 537 11.66 -8.53 -9.10
CA ASN A 537 10.44 -8.97 -9.78
C ASN A 537 9.63 -7.81 -10.39
N PHE A 538 9.74 -6.59 -9.85
CA PHE A 538 9.35 -5.39 -10.59
C PHE A 538 10.18 -5.24 -11.87
N TYR A 539 11.51 -5.32 -11.77
CA TYR A 539 12.35 -5.12 -12.94
C TYR A 539 12.07 -6.15 -14.02
N LYS A 540 11.90 -7.43 -13.68
CA LYS A 540 11.50 -8.49 -14.64
C LYS A 540 10.27 -8.11 -15.46
N PHE A 541 9.23 -7.60 -14.80
CA PHE A 541 7.98 -7.20 -15.45
C PHE A 541 8.15 -6.08 -16.48
N VAL A 542 9.12 -5.16 -16.28
CA VAL A 542 9.46 -4.09 -17.25
C VAL A 542 10.72 -4.38 -18.09
N SER A 543 11.35 -5.55 -17.92
CA SER A 543 12.70 -5.84 -18.45
C SER A 543 12.75 -6.05 -19.97
N SER A 544 11.62 -6.45 -20.57
CA SER A 544 11.55 -6.90 -21.96
C SER A 544 10.35 -6.27 -22.67
N PRO A 545 10.45 -5.00 -23.10
CA PRO A 545 9.47 -4.42 -24.02
C PRO A 545 9.39 -5.26 -25.30
N LEU A 546 8.18 -5.60 -25.76
CA LEU A 546 7.92 -6.30 -27.03
C LEU A 546 7.42 -5.35 -28.12
N LEU A 547 6.54 -4.41 -27.74
CA LEU A 547 5.90 -3.47 -28.64
C LEU A 547 5.90 -2.06 -28.05
N THR A 548 5.88 -1.06 -28.93
CA THR A 548 5.74 0.36 -28.58
C THR A 548 4.64 1.02 -29.41
N ASN A 549 4.06 2.10 -28.87
CA ASN A 549 2.96 2.86 -29.47
C ASN A 549 1.77 1.98 -29.88
N VAL A 550 1.40 1.01 -29.04
CA VAL A 550 0.31 0.07 -29.34
C VAL A 550 -1.01 0.83 -29.36
N ASN A 551 -1.75 0.75 -30.47
CA ASN A 551 -2.99 1.48 -30.67
C ASN A 551 -4.08 0.54 -31.22
N PHE A 552 -5.16 0.42 -30.45
CA PHE A 552 -6.34 -0.36 -30.79
C PHE A 552 -7.32 0.50 -31.59
N LYS A 553 -7.71 0.03 -32.78
CA LYS A 553 -8.70 0.65 -33.64
C LYS A 553 -9.99 -0.15 -33.60
N TYR A 554 -11.10 0.58 -33.51
CA TYR A 554 -12.46 0.04 -33.56
C TYR A 554 -13.30 0.95 -34.45
N VAL A 555 -14.22 0.36 -35.22
CA VAL A 555 -15.10 1.12 -36.12
C VAL A 555 -16.01 2.03 -35.30
N SER A 556 -15.79 3.35 -35.36
CA SER A 556 -16.38 4.34 -34.43
C SER A 556 -17.90 4.51 -34.49
N LYS A 557 -18.59 3.83 -35.41
CA LYS A 557 -20.06 3.71 -35.44
C LYS A 557 -20.59 2.46 -34.73
N ALA A 558 -19.75 1.44 -34.58
CA ALA A 558 -20.10 0.14 -34.00
C ALA A 558 -19.85 0.06 -32.49
N VAL A 559 -19.09 1.01 -31.91
CA VAL A 559 -18.68 0.97 -30.50
C VAL A 559 -18.91 2.28 -29.76
N SER A 560 -19.12 2.18 -28.44
CA SER A 560 -19.14 3.33 -27.53
C SER A 560 -18.52 2.98 -26.16
N LYS A 561 -18.23 4.00 -25.35
CA LYS A 561 -17.65 3.87 -24.00
C LYS A 561 -16.40 2.98 -23.92
N LEU A 562 -15.50 3.12 -24.89
CA LEU A 562 -14.22 2.43 -24.89
C LEU A 562 -13.38 2.79 -23.65
N THR A 563 -12.69 1.81 -23.08
CA THR A 563 -11.56 2.04 -22.18
C THR A 563 -10.34 2.54 -22.96
N LYS A 564 -9.24 2.87 -22.27
CA LYS A 564 -7.95 3.25 -22.87
C LYS A 564 -7.58 2.33 -24.06
N THR A 565 -7.37 2.93 -25.24
CA THR A 565 -7.06 2.24 -26.50
C THR A 565 -5.61 2.45 -26.97
N HIS A 566 -4.81 3.22 -26.25
CA HIS A 566 -3.41 3.51 -26.59
C HIS A 566 -2.50 3.18 -25.42
N PHE A 567 -1.43 2.42 -25.70
CA PHE A 567 -0.49 1.89 -24.72
C PHE A 567 0.94 2.13 -25.22
N PRO A 568 1.72 3.04 -24.59
CA PRO A 568 3.05 3.43 -25.05
C PRO A 568 4.04 2.28 -25.17
N ILE A 569 3.96 1.30 -24.26
CA ILE A 569 4.77 0.07 -24.26
C ILE A 569 3.91 -1.13 -23.90
N MET A 570 4.17 -2.28 -24.52
CA MET A 570 3.79 -3.60 -24.02
C MET A 570 5.04 -4.41 -23.62
N PHE A 571 5.00 -5.07 -22.47
CA PHE A 571 6.09 -5.90 -21.96
C PHE A 571 5.83 -7.41 -22.14
N ASP A 572 6.88 -8.20 -22.24
CA ASP A 572 6.82 -9.66 -22.26
C ASP A 572 6.20 -10.21 -20.97
N GLY A 573 5.50 -11.34 -21.07
CA GLY A 573 4.76 -11.93 -19.96
C GLY A 573 3.55 -11.12 -19.46
N SER A 574 3.26 -9.95 -20.02
CA SER A 574 2.06 -9.14 -19.73
C SER A 574 0.90 -9.45 -20.70
N GLU A 575 -0.21 -8.74 -20.53
CA GLU A 575 -1.38 -8.72 -21.42
C GLU A 575 -1.99 -7.31 -21.37
N ILE A 576 -2.43 -6.78 -22.52
CA ILE A 576 -3.24 -5.56 -22.58
C ILE A 576 -4.70 -5.99 -22.72
N VAL A 577 -5.59 -5.37 -21.93
CA VAL A 577 -7.04 -5.60 -22.01
C VAL A 577 -7.77 -4.30 -22.32
N VAL A 578 -8.59 -4.32 -23.37
CA VAL A 578 -9.45 -3.18 -23.77
C VAL A 578 -10.90 -3.64 -23.80
N ALA A 579 -11.83 -2.83 -23.29
CA ALA A 579 -13.25 -3.16 -23.28
C ALA A 579 -14.11 -1.99 -23.76
N GLY A 580 -15.35 -2.28 -24.13
CA GLY A 580 -16.32 -1.27 -24.55
C GLY A 580 -17.72 -1.84 -24.72
N MET A 581 -18.64 -0.98 -25.17
CA MET A 581 -19.96 -1.39 -25.64
C MET A 581 -19.94 -1.53 -27.18
N VAL A 582 -20.60 -2.56 -27.69
CA VAL A 582 -20.91 -2.74 -29.12
C VAL A 582 -22.38 -2.38 -29.35
N ASP A 583 -22.67 -1.62 -30.40
CA ASP A 583 -24.04 -1.30 -30.78
C ASP A 583 -24.77 -2.54 -31.35
N SER A 584 -26.02 -2.75 -30.95
CA SER A 584 -26.86 -3.87 -31.41
C SER A 584 -27.09 -3.89 -32.92
N ASP A 585 -26.99 -2.73 -33.59
CA ASP A 585 -27.10 -2.63 -35.05
C ASP A 585 -25.85 -3.16 -35.78
N PHE A 586 -24.76 -3.45 -35.05
CA PHE A 586 -23.47 -3.94 -35.56
C PHE A 586 -23.08 -5.29 -34.92
N PRO A 587 -23.90 -6.35 -35.08
CA PRO A 587 -23.67 -7.63 -34.41
C PRO A 587 -22.34 -8.28 -34.84
N PRO A 588 -21.66 -9.01 -33.93
CA PRO A 588 -20.46 -9.78 -34.27
C PRO A 588 -20.83 -10.86 -35.30
N THR A 589 -20.36 -10.71 -36.54
CA THR A 589 -20.87 -11.45 -37.71
C THR A 589 -20.61 -12.95 -37.61
N PRO A 590 -21.64 -13.80 -37.41
CA PRO A 590 -21.49 -15.24 -37.49
C PRO A 590 -21.58 -15.65 -38.96
N ALA A 591 -20.53 -16.28 -39.50
CA ALA A 591 -20.49 -16.72 -40.89
C ALA A 591 -21.37 -17.97 -41.13
N VAL A 592 -22.69 -17.80 -41.08
CA VAL A 592 -23.69 -18.86 -41.34
C VAL A 592 -24.65 -18.41 -42.44
N LEU A 593 -24.27 -18.65 -43.70
CA LEU A 593 -25.16 -18.53 -44.85
C LEU A 593 -26.16 -19.70 -44.86
N THR A 594 -27.33 -19.48 -44.28
CA THR A 594 -28.50 -20.37 -44.46
C THR A 594 -29.05 -20.20 -45.86
N VAL A 595 -28.65 -21.07 -46.79
CA VAL A 595 -29.19 -21.10 -48.15
C VAL A 595 -30.59 -21.71 -48.12
N GLU A 596 -31.64 -20.89 -48.26
CA GLU A 596 -32.98 -21.39 -48.52
C GLU A 596 -33.08 -21.97 -49.95
N PRO A 597 -33.60 -23.19 -50.14
CA PRO A 597 -33.68 -23.82 -51.46
C PRO A 597 -34.83 -23.23 -52.28
N SER A 598 -34.53 -22.22 -53.10
CA SER A 598 -35.50 -21.66 -54.06
C SER A 598 -35.85 -22.69 -55.15
N ASN A 599 -37.09 -23.17 -55.17
CA ASN A 599 -37.59 -24.17 -56.12
C ASN A 599 -37.70 -23.63 -57.56
N SER A 600 -36.63 -23.71 -58.36
CA SER A 600 -36.72 -23.58 -59.83
C SER A 600 -35.53 -24.20 -60.59
N GLY A 601 -35.68 -25.47 -61.00
CA GLY A 601 -35.20 -25.98 -62.29
C GLY A 601 -33.70 -25.96 -62.64
N ASN A 602 -33.03 -27.10 -62.47
CA ASN A 602 -31.89 -27.59 -63.26
C ASN A 602 -30.68 -26.64 -63.48
N ALA A 603 -29.80 -26.56 -62.48
CA ALA A 603 -28.37 -26.34 -62.70
C ALA A 603 -27.56 -27.35 -61.87
N THR A 604 -26.50 -27.93 -62.45
CA THR A 604 -25.59 -28.84 -61.74
C THR A 604 -24.42 -28.06 -61.16
N GLU A 605 -24.58 -27.53 -59.95
CA GLU A 605 -23.49 -26.84 -59.26
C GLU A 605 -22.64 -27.81 -58.43
N LYS A 606 -21.31 -27.71 -58.62
CA LYS A 606 -20.34 -28.27 -57.68
C LYS A 606 -20.27 -27.36 -56.46
N PRO A 607 -19.86 -27.86 -55.27
CA PRO A 607 -19.41 -26.98 -54.20
C PRO A 607 -18.26 -26.10 -54.72
N ILE A 608 -18.44 -24.78 -54.65
CA ILE A 608 -17.36 -23.83 -54.90
C ILE A 608 -16.51 -23.80 -53.63
N LEU A 609 -15.28 -24.28 -53.73
CA LEU A 609 -14.25 -23.96 -52.74
C LEU A 609 -13.94 -22.47 -52.88
N ILE A 610 -14.20 -21.69 -51.84
CA ILE A 610 -13.75 -20.31 -51.75
C ILE A 610 -12.35 -20.35 -51.14
N ASP A 611 -11.36 -20.27 -52.02
CA ASP A 611 -9.94 -20.13 -51.67
C ASP A 611 -9.64 -18.70 -51.17
N GLU A 612 -8.41 -18.48 -50.72
CA GLU A 612 -7.97 -17.23 -50.08
C GLU A 612 -8.26 -15.96 -50.93
N GLY A 613 -8.94 -14.96 -50.34
CA GLY A 613 -9.12 -13.62 -50.93
C GLY A 613 -10.56 -13.16 -51.21
N GLY A 614 -11.42 -13.11 -50.19
CA GLY A 614 -12.81 -12.63 -50.33
C GLY A 614 -12.96 -11.10 -50.32
N LEU A 615 -13.54 -10.52 -51.38
CA LEU A 615 -13.86 -9.09 -51.45
C LEU A 615 -15.08 -8.69 -50.62
N ILE A 616 -15.01 -7.49 -50.04
CA ILE A 616 -15.98 -6.95 -49.07
C ILE A 616 -17.25 -6.46 -49.77
N GLY A 617 -18.39 -7.14 -49.57
CA GLY A 617 -19.71 -6.52 -49.66
C GLY A 617 -19.94 -5.60 -48.44
N PRO A 618 -20.78 -4.55 -48.52
CA PRO A 618 -20.88 -3.50 -47.50
C PRO A 618 -21.64 -3.93 -46.23
N GLY A 619 -21.14 -4.97 -45.54
CA GLY A 619 -21.54 -5.33 -44.19
C GLY A 619 -20.85 -4.41 -43.19
N PHE A 620 -21.64 -3.70 -42.38
CA PHE A 620 -21.15 -2.87 -41.28
C PHE A 620 -20.75 -3.75 -40.08
N GLY A 621 -19.60 -4.43 -40.19
CA GLY A 621 -19.08 -5.33 -39.15
C GLY A 621 -18.26 -4.61 -38.06
N PHE A 622 -18.29 -5.18 -36.85
CA PHE A 622 -17.34 -4.85 -35.79
C PHE A 622 -15.97 -5.47 -36.10
N ASN A 623 -15.13 -4.69 -36.80
CA ASN A 623 -13.77 -5.08 -37.19
C ASN A 623 -12.74 -4.38 -36.28
N PRO A 624 -12.19 -5.06 -35.26
CA PRO A 624 -11.07 -4.56 -34.46
C PRO A 624 -9.72 -4.73 -35.18
N GLU A 625 -8.80 -3.79 -34.97
CA GLU A 625 -7.42 -3.85 -35.49
C GLU A 625 -6.46 -3.36 -34.39
N VAL A 626 -5.21 -3.87 -34.38
CA VAL A 626 -4.15 -3.48 -33.43
C VAL A 626 -2.89 -3.09 -34.19
N GLU A 627 -2.49 -1.84 -34.08
CA GLU A 627 -1.24 -1.32 -34.63
C GLU A 627 -0.19 -1.11 -33.54
N GLY A 628 1.09 -1.08 -33.93
CA GLY A 628 2.21 -0.81 -33.03
C GLY A 628 3.56 -1.01 -33.73
N TRP A 629 4.66 -0.97 -32.96
CA TRP A 629 6.02 -1.17 -33.47
C TRP A 629 6.77 -2.23 -32.66
N SER A 630 7.28 -3.25 -33.34
CA SER A 630 8.15 -4.31 -32.80
C SER A 630 9.62 -4.09 -33.17
N ALA A 631 10.51 -4.98 -32.72
CA ALA A 631 11.92 -4.96 -33.09
C ALA A 631 12.18 -5.21 -34.59
N ASP A 632 11.19 -5.71 -35.34
CA ASP A 632 11.31 -6.07 -36.76
C ASP A 632 10.52 -5.11 -37.69
N GLY A 633 9.72 -4.20 -37.14
CA GLY A 633 9.01 -3.15 -37.90
C GLY A 633 7.66 -2.73 -37.30
N ALA A 634 6.87 -2.02 -38.09
CA ALA A 634 5.47 -1.73 -37.75
C ALA A 634 4.61 -3.01 -37.89
N ILE A 635 3.64 -3.19 -37.01
CA ILE A 635 2.64 -4.26 -37.05
C ILE A 635 1.24 -3.71 -37.29
N ASP A 636 0.43 -4.48 -38.01
CA ASP A 636 -1.03 -4.34 -38.16
C ASP A 636 -1.61 -5.75 -37.99
N LEU A 637 -2.32 -5.98 -36.88
CA LEU A 637 -2.88 -7.28 -36.50
C LEU A 637 -4.40 -7.19 -36.42
N LYS A 638 -5.09 -8.21 -36.94
CA LYS A 638 -6.55 -8.22 -37.12
C LYS A 638 -7.14 -9.41 -36.36
N PRO A 639 -7.41 -9.25 -35.05
CA PRO A 639 -7.78 -10.35 -34.17
C PRO A 639 -9.10 -11.02 -34.56
N LYS A 640 -9.21 -12.29 -34.17
CA LYS A 640 -10.44 -13.05 -34.31
C LYS A 640 -11.48 -12.59 -33.29
N VAL A 641 -12.68 -12.29 -33.79
CA VAL A 641 -13.86 -11.98 -32.97
C VAL A 641 -14.64 -13.26 -32.72
N ASP A 642 -14.88 -13.57 -31.45
CA ASP A 642 -15.64 -14.72 -30.98
C ASP A 642 -16.78 -14.29 -30.04
N ASN A 643 -17.87 -15.06 -30.03
CA ASN A 643 -18.98 -14.86 -29.10
C ASN A 643 -18.65 -15.51 -27.76
N SER A 644 -18.82 -14.76 -26.67
CA SER A 644 -18.53 -15.26 -25.32
C SER A 644 -19.69 -16.06 -24.71
N ILE A 645 -19.38 -16.86 -23.69
CA ILE A 645 -20.38 -17.51 -22.83
C ILE A 645 -20.47 -16.71 -21.52
N GLY A 646 -21.60 -16.02 -21.33
CA GLY A 646 -21.85 -15.17 -20.17
C GLY A 646 -21.68 -13.67 -20.45
N SER A 647 -21.91 -12.85 -19.43
CA SER A 647 -21.94 -11.39 -19.58
C SER A 647 -20.55 -10.77 -19.41
N LEU A 648 -20.15 -9.94 -20.38
CA LEU A 648 -18.91 -9.16 -20.36
C LEU A 648 -19.08 -7.76 -19.74
N GLU A 649 -20.30 -7.41 -19.27
CA GLU A 649 -20.58 -6.10 -18.68
C GLU A 649 -19.68 -5.79 -17.47
N LYS A 650 -19.35 -6.81 -16.65
CA LYS A 650 -18.48 -6.63 -15.48
C LYS A 650 -17.01 -6.39 -15.83
N HIS A 651 -16.48 -6.97 -16.90
CA HIS A 651 -15.14 -6.64 -17.40
C HIS A 651 -15.05 -5.18 -17.80
N TRP A 652 -16.01 -4.71 -18.61
CA TRP A 652 -16.11 -3.32 -19.02
C TRP A 652 -16.24 -2.37 -17.82
N ALA A 653 -17.14 -2.70 -16.89
CA ALA A 653 -17.38 -1.92 -15.69
C ALA A 653 -16.13 -1.80 -14.81
N TYR A 654 -15.45 -2.92 -14.54
CA TYR A 654 -14.25 -2.96 -13.70
C TYR A 654 -13.09 -2.18 -14.35
N LEU A 655 -12.83 -2.38 -15.64
CA LEU A 655 -11.78 -1.64 -16.36
C LEU A 655 -12.06 -0.13 -16.42
N THR A 656 -13.32 0.24 -16.72
CA THR A 656 -13.75 1.65 -16.75
C THR A 656 -13.66 2.28 -15.35
N LEU A 657 -13.97 1.52 -14.29
CA LEU A 657 -13.90 2.00 -12.90
C LEU A 657 -12.46 2.23 -12.45
N ASN A 658 -11.53 1.32 -12.78
CA ASN A 658 -10.10 1.53 -12.53
C ASN A 658 -9.60 2.75 -13.31
N GLN A 659 -9.87 2.84 -14.61
CA GLN A 659 -9.46 4.00 -15.43
C GLN A 659 -10.00 5.33 -14.87
N LEU A 660 -11.24 5.38 -14.37
CA LEU A 660 -11.81 6.57 -13.75
C LEU A 660 -11.16 6.93 -12.39
N LEU A 661 -10.54 5.97 -11.70
CA LEU A 661 -9.76 6.21 -10.48
C LEU A 661 -8.33 6.67 -10.84
N ASP A 662 -7.69 6.07 -11.85
CA ASP A 662 -6.40 6.51 -12.38
C ASP A 662 -6.50 7.97 -12.90
N GLU A 663 -7.54 8.27 -13.69
CA GLU A 663 -7.85 9.62 -14.18
C GLU A 663 -8.16 10.60 -13.03
N ARG A 664 -8.86 10.13 -11.98
CA ARG A 664 -9.12 10.92 -10.76
C ARG A 664 -7.81 11.31 -10.06
N ASP A 665 -6.85 10.40 -9.97
CA ASP A 665 -5.65 10.62 -9.16
C ASP A 665 -4.52 11.34 -9.92
N ALA A 666 -4.46 11.18 -11.24
CA ALA A 666 -3.70 12.05 -12.12
C ALA A 666 -4.23 13.51 -12.14
N ALA A 667 -5.53 13.73 -11.95
CA ALA A 667 -6.17 15.03 -12.11
C ALA A 667 -5.96 16.00 -10.93
N GLU A 668 -5.89 17.30 -11.26
CA GLU A 668 -5.93 18.41 -10.30
C GLU A 668 -7.36 18.65 -9.77
N ASN A 669 -8.39 18.48 -10.60
CA ASN A 669 -9.79 18.54 -10.18
C ASN A 669 -10.42 17.13 -10.20
N LYS A 670 -10.45 16.49 -9.03
CA LYS A 670 -10.94 15.12 -8.85
C LYS A 670 -12.46 14.98 -8.99
N THR A 671 -13.25 16.06 -8.86
CA THR A 671 -14.72 16.00 -8.66
C THR A 671 -15.48 15.29 -9.78
N GLN A 672 -15.14 15.55 -11.06
CA GLN A 672 -15.85 14.92 -12.18
C GLN A 672 -15.61 13.41 -12.24
N TYR A 673 -14.36 12.98 -11.99
CA TYR A 673 -13.96 11.58 -12.03
C TYR A 673 -14.50 10.82 -10.82
N THR A 674 -14.38 11.38 -9.61
CA THR A 674 -15.01 10.86 -8.38
C THR A 674 -16.50 10.59 -8.59
N LYS A 675 -17.25 11.53 -9.17
CA LYS A 675 -18.69 11.34 -9.42
C LYS A 675 -18.97 10.19 -10.40
N LYS A 676 -18.27 10.12 -11.55
CA LYS A 676 -18.44 9.03 -12.52
C LYS A 676 -18.08 7.67 -11.90
N ALA A 677 -16.98 7.61 -11.15
CA ALA A 677 -16.53 6.41 -10.46
C ALA A 677 -17.55 5.95 -9.41
N LEU A 678 -18.14 6.88 -8.64
CA LEU A 678 -19.19 6.59 -7.67
C LEU A 678 -20.48 6.08 -8.34
N GLU A 679 -20.94 6.73 -9.41
CA GLU A 679 -22.11 6.28 -10.18
C GLU A 679 -21.92 4.85 -10.72
N LEU A 680 -20.72 4.52 -11.19
CA LEU A 680 -20.38 3.19 -11.70
C LEU A 680 -20.21 2.15 -10.58
N ALA A 681 -19.54 2.51 -9.49
CA ALA A 681 -19.36 1.67 -8.31
C ALA A 681 -20.70 1.30 -7.66
N LEU A 682 -21.62 2.27 -7.53
CA LEU A 682 -22.98 2.04 -7.03
C LEU A 682 -23.81 1.18 -8.01
N LYS A 683 -23.69 1.37 -9.33
CA LYS A 683 -24.43 0.54 -10.31
C LYS A 683 -24.06 -0.95 -10.20
N TYR A 684 -22.77 -1.26 -10.05
CA TYR A 684 -22.28 -2.64 -10.06
C TYR A 684 -22.01 -3.23 -8.67
N SER A 685 -22.37 -2.50 -7.62
CA SER A 685 -22.11 -2.85 -6.22
C SER A 685 -20.65 -3.12 -5.91
N PHE A 686 -19.71 -2.32 -6.45
CA PHE A 686 -18.29 -2.41 -6.11
C PHE A 686 -17.95 -1.47 -4.95
N VAL A 687 -17.24 -1.97 -3.94
CA VAL A 687 -16.55 -1.16 -2.92
C VAL A 687 -15.20 -0.70 -3.48
N THR A 688 -14.95 0.61 -3.46
CA THR A 688 -13.81 1.27 -4.11
C THR A 688 -13.32 2.46 -3.29
N PRO A 689 -12.22 3.15 -3.66
CA PRO A 689 -11.76 4.34 -2.92
C PRO A 689 -12.77 5.49 -2.77
N VAL A 690 -13.91 5.48 -3.50
CA VAL A 690 -15.00 6.48 -3.44
C VAL A 690 -16.32 5.94 -2.84
N SER A 691 -16.42 4.64 -2.55
CA SER A 691 -17.65 3.99 -2.06
C SER A 691 -17.35 3.07 -0.89
N SER A 692 -18.33 2.80 -0.02
CA SER A 692 -18.11 1.90 1.12
C SER A 692 -19.35 1.07 1.47
N LEU A 693 -19.09 -0.05 2.13
CA LEU A 693 -20.06 -1.07 2.47
C LEU A 693 -20.65 -0.83 3.85
N VAL A 694 -21.98 -0.87 3.93
CA VAL A 694 -22.74 -0.68 5.16
C VAL A 694 -23.58 -1.93 5.42
N VAL A 695 -23.46 -2.47 6.63
CA VAL A 695 -24.43 -3.43 7.18
C VAL A 695 -24.82 -2.95 8.57
N VAL A 696 -26.10 -3.12 8.94
CA VAL A 696 -26.63 -2.69 10.24
C VAL A 696 -27.56 -3.79 10.74
N LYS A 697 -27.35 -4.28 11.97
CA LYS A 697 -28.25 -5.23 12.64
C LYS A 697 -29.40 -4.45 13.30
N PRO A 698 -30.65 -4.44 12.76
CA PRO A 698 -31.75 -3.72 13.39
C PRO A 698 -32.03 -4.24 14.81
N ASN A 699 -32.18 -3.33 15.77
CA ASN A 699 -32.42 -3.66 17.16
C ASN A 699 -33.85 -4.21 17.37
N ASN A 700 -33.97 -5.33 18.09
CA ASN A 700 -35.28 -5.96 18.37
C ASN A 700 -36.14 -5.20 19.40
N THR A 701 -35.68 -4.06 19.92
CA THR A 701 -36.35 -3.25 20.96
C THR A 701 -37.37 -2.26 20.39
N LYS A 702 -38.48 -2.82 19.85
CA LYS A 702 -39.73 -2.10 19.52
C LYS A 702 -39.59 -0.78 18.73
N THR A 703 -39.64 -0.89 17.40
CA THR A 703 -40.84 -0.59 16.58
C THR A 703 -40.53 -1.04 15.15
N GLU A 704 -41.54 -1.37 14.34
CA GLU A 704 -41.35 -1.58 12.89
C GLU A 704 -41.04 -0.23 12.22
N ALA A 705 -39.76 0.08 12.07
CA ALA A 705 -39.26 1.20 11.28
C ALA A 705 -38.77 0.69 9.92
N ASN A 706 -39.27 1.29 8.84
CA ASN A 706 -38.84 1.00 7.48
C ASN A 706 -37.38 1.48 7.30
N PRO A 707 -36.45 0.69 6.73
CA PRO A 707 -35.06 1.11 6.51
C PRO A 707 -34.90 2.46 5.78
N GLU A 708 -35.88 2.88 4.98
CA GLU A 708 -35.89 4.20 4.34
C GLU A 708 -35.94 5.37 5.32
N ASP A 709 -36.51 5.23 6.52
CA ASP A 709 -36.72 6.36 7.43
C ASP A 709 -35.43 6.86 8.09
N ALA A 710 -34.38 6.02 8.14
CA ALA A 710 -33.03 6.46 8.51
C ALA A 710 -32.47 7.52 7.54
N SER A 711 -32.90 7.54 6.27
CA SER A 711 -32.47 8.54 5.27
C SER A 711 -33.15 9.91 5.40
N LYS A 712 -34.15 10.06 6.28
CA LYS A 712 -35.04 11.23 6.33
C LYS A 712 -34.71 12.22 7.45
N VAL A 713 -33.73 11.93 8.30
CA VAL A 713 -33.29 12.81 9.39
C VAL A 713 -32.41 13.94 8.82
N LYS A 714 -33.03 14.96 8.24
CA LYS A 714 -32.34 16.22 7.96
C LYS A 714 -32.01 16.95 9.27
N PRO A 715 -30.81 17.53 9.43
CA PRO A 715 -30.56 18.48 10.50
C PRO A 715 -31.47 19.71 10.34
N VAL A 716 -31.99 20.21 11.45
CA VAL A 716 -32.82 21.43 11.47
C VAL A 716 -31.90 22.65 11.31
N PHE A 717 -31.66 23.04 10.07
CA PHE A 717 -31.16 24.37 9.74
C PHE A 717 -32.33 25.34 9.64
N ASP A 718 -32.38 26.30 10.55
CA ASP A 718 -33.42 27.31 10.56
C ASP A 718 -33.11 28.42 9.52
N SER A 719 -34.09 28.69 8.67
CA SER A 719 -34.28 29.94 7.93
C SER A 719 -33.10 30.55 7.13
N PHE A 720 -32.90 30.05 5.90
CA PHE A 720 -32.61 30.93 4.76
C PHE A 720 -33.55 30.63 3.58
N VAL A 721 -34.27 31.65 3.12
CA VAL A 721 -35.32 31.53 2.09
C VAL A 721 -34.79 31.97 0.74
N PHE A 722 -34.82 31.08 -0.24
CA PHE A 722 -34.93 31.43 -1.66
C PHE A 722 -36.08 30.65 -2.29
N ALA A 723 -36.91 31.36 -3.08
CA ALA A 723 -38.16 30.84 -3.59
C ALA A 723 -37.98 29.88 -4.77
N SER A 724 -38.95 28.97 -4.95
CA SER A 724 -38.96 27.99 -6.03
C SER A 724 -39.33 28.60 -7.38
N ALA A 725 -38.88 27.95 -8.45
CA ALA A 725 -39.44 28.12 -9.79
C ALA A 725 -39.96 26.77 -10.27
N ALA A 726 -41.25 26.71 -10.59
CA ALA A 726 -41.89 25.57 -11.25
C ALA A 726 -42.55 26.04 -12.55
N ALA A 727 -42.51 25.18 -13.57
CA ALA A 727 -43.28 25.31 -14.80
C ALA A 727 -44.79 25.01 -14.54
N PRO A 728 -45.74 25.19 -15.49
CA PRO A 728 -45.54 25.48 -16.92
C PRO A 728 -46.52 26.48 -17.59
N GLY A 729 -46.27 26.79 -18.87
CA GLY A 729 -47.33 26.71 -19.89
C GLY A 729 -47.85 27.97 -20.62
N THR A 730 -47.59 28.02 -21.93
CA THR A 730 -48.54 28.40 -23.02
C THR A 730 -48.78 29.89 -23.40
N VAL A 731 -49.07 30.10 -24.71
CA VAL A 731 -49.72 31.26 -25.39
C VAL A 731 -48.87 32.51 -25.76
N GLN A 732 -48.25 32.43 -26.94
CA GLN A 732 -48.37 33.33 -28.11
C GLN A 732 -48.07 34.87 -28.10
N PHE A 733 -47.35 35.23 -29.19
CA PHE A 733 -47.50 36.38 -30.11
C PHE A 733 -46.85 37.76 -29.85
N MET A 734 -46.17 38.22 -30.92
CA MET A 734 -45.92 39.61 -31.36
C MET A 734 -45.01 40.54 -30.52
N SER A 735 -44.30 41.53 -31.06
CA SER A 735 -43.53 41.66 -32.32
C SER A 735 -42.90 43.07 -32.41
N SER A 736 -41.57 43.21 -32.33
CA SER A 736 -40.80 44.38 -32.81
C SER A 736 -39.30 44.25 -32.52
N GLY A 737 -38.43 44.69 -33.43
CA GLY A 737 -37.05 45.08 -33.12
C GLY A 737 -36.87 46.59 -33.38
N PRO A 738 -35.71 47.07 -33.86
CA PRO A 738 -34.36 46.48 -33.79
C PRO A 738 -33.26 47.56 -33.51
N VAL A 739 -31.98 47.24 -33.81
CA VAL A 739 -30.82 48.15 -34.03
C VAL A 739 -30.18 48.86 -32.78
N PRO A 740 -28.93 49.41 -32.83
CA PRO A 740 -27.89 49.03 -31.86
C PRO A 740 -27.08 50.23 -31.29
N LEU A 741 -25.87 49.99 -30.73
CA LEU A 741 -24.57 50.58 -31.17
C LEU A 741 -23.41 50.27 -30.18
N THR A 742 -22.16 50.32 -30.69
CA THR A 742 -20.84 50.62 -30.03
C THR A 742 -20.61 50.33 -28.53
N GLY A 743 -19.48 49.78 -28.07
CA GLY A 743 -18.23 49.38 -28.74
C GLY A 743 -17.09 50.40 -28.66
N GLN A 744 -16.22 50.29 -27.64
CA GLN A 744 -14.79 50.61 -27.68
C GLN A 744 -14.08 50.11 -26.41
N SER A 745 -12.76 49.86 -26.51
CA SER A 745 -11.84 49.60 -25.39
C SER A 745 -11.05 50.89 -25.05
N TRP A 746 -10.14 50.82 -24.06
CA TRP A 746 -8.72 51.27 -24.11
C TRP A 746 -8.17 51.55 -22.69
N SER A 747 -6.84 51.47 -22.57
CA SER A 747 -6.05 51.37 -21.33
C SER A 747 -5.58 52.71 -20.74
N PHE A 748 -5.30 52.71 -19.43
CA PHE A 748 -4.24 53.51 -18.78
C PHE A 748 -3.41 52.55 -17.90
N ALA A 749 -2.08 52.54 -17.79
CA ALA A 749 -0.98 53.50 -18.03
C ALA A 749 -0.38 54.08 -16.72
N SER A 750 0.95 54.03 -16.66
CA SER A 750 1.84 54.25 -15.51
C SER A 750 2.10 55.72 -15.14
N PHE A 751 2.65 55.93 -13.93
CA PHE A 751 3.59 57.02 -13.63
C PHE A 751 4.60 56.56 -12.56
N ALA A 752 5.74 57.25 -12.43
CA ALA A 752 6.91 56.82 -11.66
C ALA A 752 7.63 57.99 -10.94
N GLU A 753 8.49 57.61 -9.96
CA GLU A 753 9.74 58.24 -9.47
C GLU A 753 9.80 59.73 -9.06
N ASP A 754 10.37 59.99 -7.87
CA ASP A 754 11.62 60.76 -7.70
C ASP A 754 12.23 60.58 -6.28
N ASP A 755 13.52 60.90 -6.11
CA ASP A 755 14.43 60.50 -5.00
C ASP A 755 14.46 61.41 -3.73
N VAL A 756 15.12 60.92 -2.65
CA VAL A 756 16.31 61.57 -1.99
C VAL A 756 16.92 60.73 -0.84
N GLU A 757 18.24 60.88 -0.63
CA GLU A 757 19.17 59.96 0.05
C GLU A 757 19.23 59.89 1.62
N SER A 758 19.77 58.75 2.08
CA SER A 758 20.80 58.58 3.13
C SER A 758 20.44 58.32 4.61
N SER A 759 20.84 57.15 5.12
CA SER A 759 21.97 56.95 6.08
C SER A 759 21.90 55.59 6.81
N LYS A 760 23.02 55.12 7.39
CA LYS A 760 23.12 53.82 8.09
C LYS A 760 23.06 53.99 9.62
N ALA A 761 22.35 53.09 10.32
CA ALA A 761 22.53 52.89 11.77
C ALA A 761 22.20 51.45 12.23
N ASP A 762 22.85 51.04 13.31
CA ASP A 762 22.94 49.68 13.89
C ASP A 762 21.69 49.13 14.62
N ARG A 763 21.64 47.79 14.70
CA ARG A 763 21.22 46.94 15.85
C ARG A 763 19.82 47.09 16.50
N ASN A 764 19.02 46.03 16.26
CA ASN A 764 18.68 44.98 17.23
C ASN A 764 18.06 45.33 18.62
N SER A 765 16.90 44.71 18.89
CA SER A 765 16.41 44.20 20.19
C SER A 765 15.43 45.02 21.05
N MET A 766 14.60 44.24 21.78
CA MET A 766 13.80 44.50 22.98
C MET A 766 12.49 45.35 22.97
N THR A 767 11.37 44.62 22.80
CA THR A 767 10.20 44.53 23.73
C THR A 767 9.45 45.79 24.24
N LYS A 768 8.10 45.77 24.22
CA LYS A 768 7.25 45.45 25.40
C LYS A 768 5.72 45.63 25.19
N TYR A 769 4.95 44.71 25.80
CA TYR A 769 3.63 44.86 26.47
C TYR A 769 2.38 45.32 25.70
N GLY A 770 1.21 44.79 26.09
CA GLY A 770 -0.12 45.15 25.55
C GLY A 770 -1.25 44.19 25.94
N SER A 771 -1.42 43.90 27.24
CA SER A 771 -2.46 42.99 27.79
C SER A 771 -3.68 43.74 28.33
N GLU A 772 -4.86 43.09 28.36
CA GLU A 772 -5.98 43.17 29.35
C GLU A 772 -7.35 42.81 28.69
N ASP A 773 -8.38 42.24 29.33
CA ASP A 773 -8.51 41.39 30.56
C ASP A 773 -9.97 40.83 30.70
N ARG A 774 -10.23 39.97 31.72
CA ARG A 774 -11.53 39.52 32.32
C ARG A 774 -12.38 38.54 31.48
N ILE A 775 -12.55 37.25 31.82
CA ILE A 775 -12.59 36.46 33.08
C ILE A 775 -13.88 36.63 33.94
N LEU A 776 -14.38 35.47 34.43
CA LEU A 776 -15.35 35.17 35.50
C LEU A 776 -16.81 34.87 35.06
N GLY A 777 -17.43 33.75 35.47
CA GLY A 777 -16.95 32.63 36.30
C GLY A 777 -17.87 31.40 36.23
N GLY A 778 -17.43 30.23 36.73
CA GLY A 778 -18.06 28.92 36.47
C GLY A 778 -18.36 28.05 37.71
N THR A 779 -17.77 26.84 37.75
CA THR A 779 -18.13 25.62 38.53
C THR A 779 -19.21 24.73 37.85
N ALA A 780 -19.20 23.40 37.98
CA ALA A 780 -18.33 22.52 38.79
C ALA A 780 -17.73 21.34 37.97
N ILE A 781 -16.71 20.69 38.55
CA ILE A 781 -16.00 19.53 37.97
C ILE A 781 -16.86 18.26 38.14
N ASN A 782 -16.80 17.33 37.18
CA ASN A 782 -17.23 15.95 37.39
C ASN A 782 -16.05 14.99 37.22
N THR A 783 -15.69 14.28 38.30
CA THR A 783 -14.52 13.38 38.33
C THR A 783 -14.94 11.93 38.16
N SER A 784 -14.59 11.31 37.03
CA SER A 784 -14.67 9.86 36.84
C SER A 784 -13.45 9.36 36.08
N SER A 785 -12.56 8.64 36.76
CA SER A 785 -11.30 8.16 36.22
C SER A 785 -11.48 6.99 35.27
N ASN A 786 -11.00 7.14 34.02
CA ASN A 786 -10.17 6.17 33.29
C ASN A 786 -10.03 6.64 31.83
N GLN A 787 -9.14 7.59 31.58
CA GLN A 787 -8.66 7.93 30.24
C GLN A 787 -7.15 7.73 30.17
N ASN A 788 -6.68 7.15 29.07
CA ASN A 788 -5.28 7.19 28.71
C ASN A 788 -4.96 8.61 28.24
N ASP A 789 -4.47 9.47 29.15
CA ASP A 789 -4.06 10.83 28.81
C ASP A 789 -2.88 10.81 27.84
N THR A 790 -3.21 10.96 26.56
CA THR A 790 -2.25 11.06 25.47
C THR A 790 -1.51 12.40 25.53
N LEU A 791 -0.37 12.49 24.83
CA LEU A 791 0.41 13.72 24.77
C LEU A 791 -0.43 14.90 24.24
N GLU A 792 -1.35 14.64 23.31
CA GLU A 792 -2.25 15.66 22.76
C GLU A 792 -3.38 16.05 23.71
N SER A 793 -3.86 15.16 24.60
CA SER A 793 -4.77 15.54 25.70
C SER A 793 -4.12 16.60 26.59
N ILE A 794 -2.91 16.32 27.07
CA ILE A 794 -2.21 17.24 27.98
C ILE A 794 -1.73 18.51 27.25
N LYS A 795 -1.28 18.43 25.98
CA LYS A 795 -0.98 19.62 25.15
C LYS A 795 -2.23 20.47 24.86
N MET A 796 -3.43 19.91 24.87
CA MET A 796 -4.67 20.69 24.70
C MET A 796 -5.08 21.39 26.01
N GLN A 797 -4.82 20.76 27.16
CA GLN A 797 -5.08 21.34 28.49
C GLN A 797 -4.01 22.35 28.92
N LEU A 798 -2.75 22.15 28.51
CA LEU A 798 -1.58 22.96 28.86
C LEU A 798 -0.81 23.38 27.58
N PRO A 799 -1.32 24.34 26.77
CA PRO A 799 -0.78 24.63 25.44
C PRO A 799 0.70 25.02 25.40
N TRP A 800 1.19 25.70 26.43
CA TRP A 800 2.59 26.14 26.56
C TRP A 800 3.60 24.98 26.58
N LEU A 801 3.16 23.74 26.83
CA LEU A 801 4.03 22.56 26.71
C LEU A 801 4.60 22.44 25.29
N LYS A 802 3.86 22.84 24.25
CA LYS A 802 4.32 22.77 22.86
C LYS A 802 5.58 23.61 22.62
N ASP A 803 5.81 24.65 23.41
CA ASP A 803 6.93 25.58 23.26
C ASP A 803 8.22 25.13 24.00
N ILE A 804 8.13 24.09 24.85
CA ILE A 804 9.29 23.53 25.58
C ILE A 804 9.43 22.00 25.47
N LEU A 805 8.66 21.38 24.59
CA LEU A 805 8.84 19.98 24.18
C LEU A 805 9.77 19.93 22.96
N ASP A 806 10.74 19.01 22.98
CA ASP A 806 11.55 18.70 21.81
C ASP A 806 10.87 17.73 20.84
N GLN A 807 11.53 17.46 19.72
CA GLN A 807 11.03 16.60 18.63
C GLN A 807 10.75 15.15 19.08
N ASP A 808 11.41 14.69 20.16
CA ASP A 808 11.18 13.37 20.77
C ASP A 808 10.00 13.38 21.77
N GLY A 809 9.37 14.54 22.02
CA GLY A 809 8.34 14.71 23.04
C GLY A 809 8.86 14.76 24.48
N ASN A 810 10.13 15.10 24.69
CA ASN A 810 10.69 15.32 26.03
C ASN A 810 10.65 16.81 26.41
N LEU A 811 10.47 17.07 27.70
CA LEU A 811 10.43 18.39 28.28
C LEU A 811 11.85 18.93 28.48
N VAL A 812 12.19 20.04 27.82
CA VAL A 812 13.50 20.68 27.92
C VAL A 812 13.41 21.88 28.87
N LEU A 813 14.01 21.74 30.05
CA LEU A 813 14.10 22.79 31.06
C LEU A 813 15.54 23.29 31.19
N PRO A 814 15.78 24.51 31.74
CA PRO A 814 17.13 25.00 32.03
C PRO A 814 17.99 24.08 32.91
N ASN A 815 17.35 23.14 33.63
CA ASN A 815 18.01 22.19 34.53
C ASN A 815 18.13 20.76 33.95
N GLY A 816 17.63 20.48 32.73
CA GLY A 816 17.72 19.16 32.09
C GLY A 816 16.59 18.82 31.10
N LYS A 817 16.77 17.72 30.35
CA LYS A 817 15.76 17.10 29.47
C LYS A 817 15.09 15.93 30.21
N TYR A 818 13.76 15.89 30.24
CA TYR A 818 12.96 14.95 31.05
C TYR A 818 11.75 14.40 30.29
N LYS A 819 11.41 13.12 30.49
CA LYS A 819 10.24 12.47 29.89
C LYS A 819 8.93 12.86 30.59
N LEU A 820 7.84 13.13 29.87
CA LEU A 820 6.54 13.44 30.49
C LEU A 820 5.83 12.24 31.17
N GLY A 821 6.26 11.01 30.90
CA GLY A 821 5.86 9.81 31.68
C GLY A 821 4.42 9.33 31.50
N LEU A 822 3.73 9.74 30.42
CA LEU A 822 2.29 9.53 30.19
C LEU A 822 1.78 8.11 30.47
N PHE A 823 2.49 7.08 29.99
CA PHE A 823 2.12 5.67 30.16
C PHE A 823 2.92 4.95 31.26
N ASN A 824 3.71 5.69 32.03
CA ASN A 824 4.53 5.16 33.12
C ASN A 824 3.77 5.26 34.45
N THR A 825 4.10 4.37 35.38
CA THR A 825 3.70 4.42 36.79
C THR A 825 4.96 4.42 37.65
N ILE A 826 5.06 5.35 38.60
CA ILE A 826 6.24 5.49 39.45
C ILE A 826 5.89 5.07 40.87
N GLU A 827 6.40 3.91 41.30
CA GLU A 827 6.16 3.37 42.65
C GLU A 827 6.80 4.22 43.76
N LYS A 828 7.84 5.00 43.42
CA LYS A 828 8.74 5.64 44.39
C LYS A 828 8.59 7.15 44.44
N TYR A 829 7.60 7.57 45.21
CA TYR A 829 7.28 8.96 45.52
C TYR A 829 8.38 9.65 46.35
N THR A 830 8.66 10.91 46.03
CA THR A 830 9.61 11.77 46.77
C THR A 830 8.87 12.99 47.33
N ASP A 831 9.05 13.29 48.61
CA ASP A 831 8.41 14.43 49.25
C ASP A 831 9.04 15.76 48.82
N CYS A 832 8.22 16.81 48.70
CA CYS A 832 8.61 18.12 48.20
C CYS A 832 7.96 19.25 49.02
N ASN A 833 8.69 20.35 49.21
CA ASN A 833 8.38 21.34 50.26
C ASN A 833 7.55 22.55 49.82
N SER A 834 7.13 22.63 48.56
CA SER A 834 6.31 23.74 48.06
C SER A 834 5.25 23.25 47.08
N THR A 835 3.98 23.41 47.46
CA THR A 835 2.79 23.15 46.65
C THR A 835 2.00 24.44 46.48
N ALA A 836 1.14 24.53 45.47
CA ALA A 836 0.28 25.71 45.25
C ALA A 836 -0.70 26.02 46.40
N LEU A 837 -0.85 25.12 47.38
CA LEU A 837 -1.70 25.30 48.56
C LEU A 837 -0.90 25.64 49.85
N ASN A 838 0.39 25.97 49.75
CA ASN A 838 1.28 26.26 50.89
C ASN A 838 1.37 25.11 51.92
N GLY A 839 1.70 23.91 51.45
CA GLY A 839 2.04 22.76 52.29
C GLY A 839 3.09 21.84 51.67
N THR A 840 3.53 20.83 52.42
CA THR A 840 4.36 19.74 51.88
C THR A 840 3.53 18.84 50.98
N GLY A 841 4.11 18.48 49.84
CA GLY A 841 3.50 17.63 48.82
C GLY A 841 4.34 16.39 48.53
N THR A 842 3.95 15.73 47.45
CA THR A 842 4.67 14.61 46.85
C THR A 842 4.89 14.90 45.39
N CYS A 843 6.11 14.66 44.91
CA CYS A 843 6.44 14.75 43.50
C CYS A 843 5.77 13.60 42.74
N THR A 844 4.90 13.93 41.79
CA THR A 844 4.20 12.97 40.92
C THR A 844 4.39 13.34 39.45
N LEU A 845 4.08 12.43 38.53
CA LEU A 845 4.00 12.78 37.10
C LEU A 845 2.90 13.83 36.86
N LEU A 846 3.05 14.62 35.80
CA LEU A 846 2.12 15.69 35.46
C LEU A 846 0.68 15.19 35.25
N LYS A 847 0.51 14.04 34.59
CA LYS A 847 -0.79 13.37 34.37
C LYS A 847 -1.53 12.98 35.65
N ASP A 848 -0.81 12.65 36.72
CA ASP A 848 -1.41 12.13 37.95
C ASP A 848 -1.85 13.24 38.92
N CYS A 849 -1.58 14.52 38.57
CA CYS A 849 -1.85 15.72 39.37
C CYS A 849 -2.77 16.72 38.66
N SER A 850 -3.91 16.25 38.15
CA SER A 850 -4.92 17.08 37.46
C SER A 850 -5.45 18.27 38.29
N GLU A 851 -5.36 18.20 39.63
CA GLU A 851 -5.67 19.30 40.56
C GLU A 851 -4.89 20.59 40.25
N LEU A 852 -3.62 20.47 39.82
CA LEU A 852 -2.78 21.64 39.52
C LEU A 852 -2.94 22.19 38.09
N TYR A 853 -3.64 21.49 37.18
CA TYR A 853 -3.81 21.94 35.78
C TYR A 853 -4.45 23.32 35.67
N SER A 854 -5.38 23.65 36.58
CA SER A 854 -6.02 24.96 36.67
C SER A 854 -5.07 26.11 37.05
N ILE A 855 -3.87 25.79 37.55
CA ILE A 855 -2.88 26.75 38.07
C ILE A 855 -1.62 26.78 37.18
N LEU A 856 -1.26 25.66 36.56
CA LEU A 856 -0.10 25.47 35.66
C LEU A 856 -0.28 26.18 34.30
N THR A 857 -0.55 27.48 34.33
CA THR A 857 -0.91 28.30 33.17
C THR A 857 0.27 28.67 32.25
N ASP A 858 1.50 28.65 32.77
CA ASP A 858 2.71 28.90 31.97
C ASP A 858 3.96 28.15 32.50
N VAL A 859 5.03 28.17 31.70
CA VAL A 859 6.34 27.55 31.98
C VAL A 859 6.94 28.01 33.32
N LYS A 860 6.80 29.28 33.71
CA LYS A 860 7.37 29.81 34.96
C LYS A 860 6.63 29.24 36.16
N VAL A 861 5.30 29.24 36.14
CA VAL A 861 4.48 28.63 37.19
C VAL A 861 4.81 27.14 37.30
N TYR A 862 4.92 26.44 36.18
CA TYR A 862 5.36 25.05 36.15
C TYR A 862 6.76 24.85 36.77
N THR A 863 7.78 25.61 36.35
CA THR A 863 9.14 25.48 36.91
C THR A 863 9.21 25.81 38.40
N SER A 864 8.27 26.57 38.96
CA SER A 864 8.20 26.85 40.39
C SER A 864 7.73 25.65 41.24
N TYR A 865 7.02 24.70 40.64
CA TYR A 865 6.56 23.45 41.27
C TYR A 865 7.22 22.19 40.68
N PHE A 866 8.13 22.35 39.71
CA PHE A 866 8.82 21.25 39.04
C PHE A 866 9.71 20.46 40.00
N CYS A 867 9.71 19.14 39.84
CA CYS A 867 10.61 18.24 40.56
C CYS A 867 10.99 17.03 39.68
N PRO A 868 12.28 16.65 39.62
CA PRO A 868 12.73 15.54 38.78
C PRO A 868 12.43 14.17 39.42
N LEU A 869 11.82 13.27 38.66
CA LEU A 869 11.51 11.89 39.07
C LEU A 869 12.36 10.91 38.25
N SER A 870 13.62 10.75 38.64
CA SER A 870 14.63 10.04 37.81
C SER A 870 14.75 10.72 36.43
N GLU A 871 14.46 10.01 35.34
CA GLU A 871 14.40 10.59 33.99
C GLU A 871 13.08 11.31 33.65
N PHE A 872 12.09 11.30 34.54
CA PHE A 872 10.76 11.86 34.28
C PHE A 872 10.55 13.25 34.86
N ALA A 873 9.68 14.03 34.21
CA ALA A 873 9.25 15.35 34.61
C ALA A 873 8.07 15.28 35.58
N GLY A 874 8.28 15.69 36.83
CA GLY A 874 7.26 15.71 37.87
C GLY A 874 6.87 17.13 38.32
N VAL A 875 5.75 17.21 39.03
CA VAL A 875 5.29 18.41 39.75
C VAL A 875 5.00 18.06 41.21
N CYS A 876 5.20 19.02 42.11
CA CYS A 876 4.93 18.86 43.52
C CYS A 876 3.40 18.92 43.79
N CYS A 877 2.77 17.76 43.78
CA CYS A 877 1.33 17.61 43.99
C CYS A 877 0.99 17.64 45.49
N PRO A 878 -0.16 18.23 45.91
CA PRO A 878 -0.65 18.09 47.28
C PRO A 878 -0.85 16.60 47.66
N LYS A 879 -0.54 16.24 48.91
CA LYS A 879 -0.81 14.89 49.40
C LYS A 879 -2.31 14.69 49.59
N LYS A 880 -2.93 13.89 48.71
CA LYS A 880 -4.35 13.49 48.79
C LYS A 880 -4.66 12.90 50.16
N THR A 881 -5.46 13.61 50.95
CA THR A 881 -5.97 13.14 52.24
C THR A 881 -7.03 12.07 52.01
N VAL A 882 -6.64 10.80 52.11
CA VAL A 882 -7.55 9.65 51.96
C VAL A 882 -8.60 9.68 53.06
N GLY A 883 -9.86 10.05 52.74
CA GLY A 883 -10.88 10.18 53.78
C GLY A 883 -12.24 10.78 53.39
N SER A 884 -12.98 10.16 52.47
CA SER A 884 -14.43 9.87 52.64
C SER A 884 -14.95 8.99 51.49
N THR A 885 -15.95 8.18 51.80
CA THR A 885 -16.67 7.24 50.92
C THR A 885 -17.56 7.94 49.91
#